data_AF-A0A3M7NI90-F1
#
_entry.id   AF-A0A3M7NI90-F1
#
_cell.length_a   1.000
_cell.length_b   1.000
_cell.length_c   1.000
_cell.angle_alpha   90.00
_cell.angle_beta   90.00
_cell.angle_gamma   90.00
#
_symmetry.space_group_name_H-M   'P 1'
#
loop_
_entity.id
_entity.type
_entity.pdbx_description
1 polymer ?
#
loop_
_entity_poly.entity_id
_entity_poly.type
_entity_poly.pdbx_seq_one_letter_code
_entity_poly.pdbx_strand_id
1 'polypeptide(L)'
;MPKNKGKGGKNRRRGKNENDNEKRELTFKEEGQEYAQVVKMLGNGRLEALCFDGERRLAHIRGKLRKKVWINQGDIILLSLRDYQDDKGDVILKYSADEARSLKAYGELPENAKINETDTYGHEGVDDNIEFDEDRDSESDKEAWQPTEGWTVNKLADILADILADILAGILADILVYETRGSYQRLEILYYSGSGKHPNIALRPCIVLSVGAQPRRATKEVIFSGIQPTGIPHLGNYLGALRQWKELQEDSRRKRDASQNSSEWDALYFSVVDLHALTGKQSREGRRKASKDSYASLLAIGLDPDISNIFFQSHVPQHCELAWILSTIASTGYLSRMTQWKSKLELPDSATLSNDAATERLKLGLFSYPVLQAADVLIHGATIVPVGEDQSQHIEFARSLARSFNAHYGDGQPLLLEPKSVISPAKRIMSLRDPSKKMSKSHADPKSRILITDTETEIRAKVKGAVTDNEPGISYDPKSRPGVSNLVEILKHVTQNEESCQSIAKQHEALSKNAFKELVADQIIRACAGFRDRFEELRQPGNKEMEQAVLRGTAHKTCRNKRLSKGKKGLKKRAQDPFTRKDWYSIKAPSTFNQREYVEWRVGKTLVNRTTGLKNANDALKGRIFEVSLADLQSDEDHAFRKVKLRVDEVQGKNCLTNFHGLDFTSDKLRSLVRKWQTLIEANVTVKTTDDYLLRLFAIAFTKRRPNQIKKTTYAASSQIRAIRKKMTEIIQREATTCTLAQLTGKLIPEVIGREIEKSTQGIYPLQNVHIRKVKLLKAPKFDLGALLGLHGESSQDDSGQKVERDFKEPAPLESV
;
A
#
# COMPACT_ATOMS: atom_id res chain seq x y z
N MET A 1 -48.02 49.19 -1.87
CA MET A 1 -47.31 48.44 -2.93
C MET A 1 -45.86 48.91 -2.97
N PRO A 2 -44.81 48.12 -3.30
CA PRO A 2 -44.75 46.88 -4.10
C PRO A 2 -44.11 45.66 -3.36
N LYS A 3 -44.61 44.43 -3.53
CA LYS A 3 -44.15 43.33 -4.43
C LYS A 3 -42.66 42.95 -4.32
N ASN A 4 -42.40 41.86 -3.59
CA ASN A 4 -41.11 41.17 -3.55
C ASN A 4 -41.08 40.02 -4.58
N LYS A 5 -40.08 40.01 -5.46
CA LYS A 5 -39.88 38.99 -6.53
C LYS A 5 -39.11 37.80 -5.98
N GLY A 6 -39.67 36.60 -6.17
CA GLY A 6 -39.04 35.32 -5.82
C GLY A 6 -37.84 34.98 -6.70
N LYS A 7 -36.84 34.33 -6.09
CA LYS A 7 -35.77 33.59 -6.78
C LYS A 7 -36.03 32.10 -6.61
N GLY A 8 -36.33 31.44 -7.74
CA GLY A 8 -36.53 30.00 -7.82
C GLY A 8 -35.24 29.22 -7.54
N GLY A 9 -35.32 28.30 -6.58
CA GLY A 9 -34.32 27.26 -6.36
C GLY A 9 -34.68 26.03 -7.21
N LYS A 10 -33.76 25.60 -8.08
CA LYS A 10 -33.86 24.36 -8.85
C LYS A 10 -33.86 23.16 -7.89
N ASN A 11 -34.99 22.46 -7.78
CA ASN A 11 -35.10 21.17 -7.12
C ASN A 11 -34.29 20.12 -7.89
N ARG A 12 -33.12 19.75 -7.37
CA ARG A 12 -32.37 18.59 -7.81
C ARG A 12 -32.99 17.36 -7.13
N ARG A 13 -33.83 16.61 -7.87
CA ARG A 13 -34.33 15.29 -7.45
C ARG A 13 -33.13 14.43 -7.01
N ARG A 14 -33.09 14.00 -5.74
CA ARG A 14 -32.20 12.93 -5.30
C ARG A 14 -32.67 11.66 -5.99
N GLY A 15 -31.84 11.11 -6.86
CA GLY A 15 -32.08 9.81 -7.49
C GLY A 15 -32.38 8.77 -6.43
N LYS A 16 -33.44 8.00 -6.67
CA LYS A 16 -33.68 6.70 -6.06
C LYS A 16 -32.41 5.89 -6.29
N ASN A 17 -31.82 5.31 -5.24
CA ASN A 17 -30.64 4.46 -5.40
C ASN A 17 -31.08 3.20 -6.17
N GLU A 18 -30.91 3.19 -7.49
CA GLU A 18 -31.17 2.04 -8.36
C GLU A 18 -30.06 0.97 -8.29
N ASN A 19 -29.12 1.08 -7.34
CA ASN A 19 -27.93 0.23 -7.30
C ASN A 19 -28.04 -1.03 -6.42
N ASP A 20 -29.22 -1.36 -5.88
CA ASP A 20 -29.41 -2.60 -5.11
C ASP A 20 -29.60 -3.86 -6.00
N ASN A 21 -29.59 -3.70 -7.33
CA ASN A 21 -29.85 -4.79 -8.29
C ASN A 21 -28.73 -5.05 -9.31
N GLU A 22 -27.51 -4.56 -9.11
CA GLU A 22 -26.36 -5.08 -9.85
C GLU A 22 -26.03 -6.47 -9.30
N LYS A 23 -26.57 -7.51 -9.97
CA LYS A 23 -26.22 -8.91 -9.72
C LYS A 23 -24.70 -9.04 -9.78
N ARG A 24 -24.07 -9.27 -8.63
CA ARG A 24 -22.64 -9.61 -8.58
C ARG A 24 -22.43 -10.95 -9.27
N GLU A 25 -21.27 -11.09 -9.90
CA GLU A 25 -20.84 -12.38 -10.45
C GLU A 25 -20.77 -13.42 -9.32
N LEU A 26 -21.41 -14.56 -9.54
CA LEU A 26 -21.47 -15.65 -8.57
C LEU A 26 -20.06 -16.22 -8.37
N THR A 27 -19.54 -16.15 -7.15
CA THR A 27 -18.22 -16.71 -6.82
C THR A 27 -18.37 -18.16 -6.39
N PHE A 28 -17.70 -19.07 -7.10
CA PHE A 28 -17.64 -20.50 -6.76
C PHE A 28 -16.48 -20.81 -5.82
N LYS A 29 -16.53 -21.95 -5.12
CA LYS A 29 -15.45 -22.40 -4.24
C LYS A 29 -14.21 -22.83 -5.02
N GLU A 30 -13.04 -22.49 -4.50
CA GLU A 30 -11.72 -22.91 -5.01
C GLU A 30 -11.09 -23.97 -4.08
N GLU A 31 -9.97 -24.56 -4.49
CA GLU A 31 -9.22 -25.54 -3.67
C GLU A 31 -8.77 -24.91 -2.33
N GLY A 32 -9.13 -25.53 -1.21
CA GLY A 32 -8.90 -25.00 0.16
C GLY A 32 -10.00 -24.09 0.71
N GLN A 33 -11.15 -23.99 0.02
CA GLN A 33 -12.34 -23.26 0.48
C GLN A 33 -13.55 -24.19 0.55
N GLU A 34 -14.45 -23.94 1.51
CA GLU A 34 -15.66 -24.75 1.69
C GLU A 34 -16.89 -23.86 1.96
N TYR A 35 -18.05 -24.28 1.47
CA TYR A 35 -19.31 -23.62 1.80
C TYR A 35 -19.72 -23.99 3.23
N ALA A 36 -20.34 -23.05 3.94
CA ALA A 36 -20.84 -23.31 5.28
C ALA A 36 -22.11 -22.53 5.60
N GLN A 37 -22.90 -23.06 6.52
CA GLN A 37 -24.02 -22.37 7.13
C GLN A 37 -23.64 -21.89 8.53
N VAL A 38 -23.96 -20.63 8.84
CA VAL A 38 -23.68 -20.05 10.16
C VAL A 38 -24.64 -20.65 11.19
N VAL A 39 -24.11 -21.41 12.15
CA VAL A 39 -24.90 -22.04 13.22
C VAL A 39 -25.11 -21.06 14.37
N LYS A 40 -24.05 -20.38 14.80
CA LYS A 40 -24.09 -19.51 15.98
C LYS A 40 -23.09 -18.38 15.88
N MET A 41 -23.51 -17.18 16.24
CA MET A 41 -22.62 -16.02 16.34
C MET A 41 -21.97 -15.99 17.73
N LEU A 42 -20.66 -16.23 17.78
CA LEU A 42 -19.86 -16.14 19.01
C LEU A 42 -19.47 -14.67 19.31
N GLY A 43 -19.46 -13.79 18.31
CA GLY A 43 -19.20 -12.37 18.51
C GLY A 43 -17.71 -12.02 18.48
N ASN A 44 -17.41 -10.71 18.53
CA ASN A 44 -16.08 -10.16 18.23
C ASN A 44 -15.53 -10.60 16.86
N GLY A 45 -16.42 -10.81 15.89
CA GLY A 45 -16.04 -11.36 14.58
C GLY A 45 -15.80 -12.87 14.55
N ARG A 46 -16.06 -13.63 15.63
CA ARG A 46 -16.05 -15.10 15.61
C ARG A 46 -17.46 -15.66 15.42
N LEU A 47 -17.57 -16.77 14.69
CA LEU A 47 -18.80 -17.52 14.51
C LEU A 47 -18.51 -19.02 14.43
N GLU A 48 -19.50 -19.83 14.76
CA GLU A 48 -19.51 -21.27 14.52
C GLU A 48 -20.26 -21.54 13.21
N ALA A 49 -19.62 -22.24 12.28
CA ALA A 49 -20.19 -22.57 10.99
C ALA A 49 -20.17 -24.09 10.77
N LEU A 50 -21.30 -24.64 10.33
CA LEU A 50 -21.42 -26.01 9.87
C LEU A 50 -21.04 -26.03 8.40
N CYS A 51 -19.90 -26.62 8.09
CA CYS A 51 -19.43 -26.78 6.72
C CYS A 51 -20.22 -27.90 6.05
N PHE A 52 -20.41 -27.81 4.73
CA PHE A 52 -21.17 -28.82 3.98
C PHE A 52 -20.41 -30.14 3.77
N ASP A 53 -19.18 -30.24 4.28
CA ASP A 53 -18.43 -31.49 4.50
C ASP A 53 -18.88 -32.25 5.76
N GLY A 54 -19.75 -31.65 6.60
CA GLY A 54 -20.27 -32.24 7.83
C GLY A 54 -19.53 -31.83 9.10
N GLU A 55 -18.45 -31.06 9.01
CA GLU A 55 -17.67 -30.61 10.17
C GLU A 55 -18.12 -29.24 10.70
N ARG A 56 -18.09 -29.07 12.03
CA ARG A 56 -18.32 -27.77 12.67
C ARG A 56 -16.99 -27.05 12.86
N ARG A 57 -16.84 -25.88 12.26
CA ARG A 57 -15.61 -25.09 12.30
C ARG A 57 -15.82 -23.75 13.00
N LEU A 58 -14.78 -23.33 13.72
CA LEU A 58 -14.69 -22.00 14.32
C LEU A 58 -14.15 -21.02 13.29
N ALA A 59 -15.03 -20.16 12.77
CA ALA A 59 -14.69 -19.21 11.73
C ALA A 59 -14.47 -17.80 12.27
N HIS A 60 -13.54 -17.08 11.66
CA HIS A 60 -13.27 -15.67 11.94
C HIS A 60 -13.61 -14.78 10.73
N ILE A 61 -14.46 -13.77 10.96
CA ILE A 61 -14.88 -12.80 9.94
C ILE A 61 -13.70 -11.88 9.63
N ARG A 62 -13.24 -11.87 8.37
CA ARG A 62 -12.17 -10.96 7.92
C ARG A 62 -12.55 -9.50 8.20
N GLY A 63 -11.59 -8.72 8.69
CA GLY A 63 -11.85 -7.35 9.19
C GLY A 63 -12.44 -6.38 8.16
N LYS A 64 -12.14 -6.58 6.85
CA LYS A 64 -12.78 -5.83 5.76
C LYS A 64 -14.27 -6.16 5.61
N LEU A 65 -14.61 -7.45 5.71
CA LEU A 65 -15.98 -7.96 5.59
C LEU A 65 -16.84 -7.51 6.78
N ARG A 66 -16.28 -7.58 8.00
CA ARG A 66 -16.94 -7.15 9.25
C ARG A 66 -17.46 -5.71 9.23
N LYS A 67 -16.83 -4.81 8.45
CA LYS A 67 -17.27 -3.40 8.33
C LYS A 67 -18.36 -3.19 7.27
N LYS A 68 -18.45 -4.10 6.30
CA LYS A 68 -19.27 -3.94 5.09
C LYS A 68 -20.55 -4.77 5.09
N VAL A 69 -20.48 -6.00 5.63
CA VAL A 69 -21.55 -6.99 5.50
C VAL A 69 -21.94 -7.53 6.88
N TRP A 70 -23.25 -7.62 7.11
CA TRP A 70 -23.81 -8.19 8.33
C TRP A 70 -24.09 -9.68 8.15
N ILE A 71 -23.57 -10.50 9.07
CA ILE A 71 -23.75 -11.95 9.09
C ILE A 71 -24.61 -12.31 10.30
N ASN A 72 -25.68 -13.07 10.06
CA ASN A 72 -26.61 -13.60 11.04
C ASN A 72 -26.53 -15.14 11.07
N GLN A 73 -27.17 -15.72 12.07
CA GLN A 73 -27.43 -17.15 12.13
C GLN A 73 -28.29 -17.59 10.94
N GLY A 74 -27.96 -18.72 10.31
CA GLY A 74 -28.65 -19.28 9.16
C GLY A 74 -28.14 -18.81 7.80
N ASP A 75 -27.31 -17.75 7.75
CA ASP A 75 -26.70 -17.26 6.50
C ASP A 75 -25.73 -18.29 5.91
N ILE A 76 -25.66 -18.34 4.57
CA ILE A 76 -24.68 -19.15 3.83
C ILE A 76 -23.44 -18.31 3.53
N ILE A 77 -22.28 -18.86 3.84
CA ILE A 77 -20.98 -18.20 3.74
C ILE A 77 -19.94 -19.09 3.06
N LEU A 78 -18.89 -18.47 2.52
CA LEU A 78 -17.71 -19.15 1.99
C LEU A 78 -16.56 -19.04 3.01
N LEU A 79 -16.03 -20.19 3.43
CA LEU A 79 -14.90 -20.29 4.35
C LEU A 79 -13.62 -20.65 3.61
N SER A 80 -12.51 -20.02 3.98
CA SER A 80 -11.16 -20.51 3.65
C SER A 80 -10.63 -21.30 4.83
N LEU A 81 -10.17 -22.52 4.56
CA LEU A 81 -9.52 -23.39 5.53
C LEU A 81 -8.09 -22.90 5.79
N ARG A 82 -7.56 -23.23 6.97
CA ARG A 82 -6.18 -22.88 7.34
C ARG A 82 -5.30 -24.11 7.23
N ASP A 83 -4.16 -23.99 6.55
CA ASP A 83 -3.21 -25.06 6.19
C ASP A 83 -2.71 -25.97 7.35
N TYR A 84 -2.98 -25.64 8.62
CA TYR A 84 -2.51 -26.39 9.80
C TYR A 84 -3.56 -26.49 10.93
N GLN A 85 -4.80 -26.03 10.72
CA GLN A 85 -5.87 -26.01 11.71
C GLN A 85 -7.23 -26.18 11.03
N ASP A 86 -7.58 -27.42 10.67
CA ASP A 86 -8.80 -27.72 9.91
C ASP A 86 -10.08 -27.36 10.69
N ASP A 87 -10.04 -27.36 12.03
CA ASP A 87 -11.15 -26.90 12.89
C ASP A 87 -11.42 -25.39 12.78
N LYS A 88 -10.56 -24.62 12.10
CA LYS A 88 -10.64 -23.15 12.04
C LYS A 88 -10.58 -22.63 10.62
N GLY A 89 -11.45 -21.66 10.35
CA GLY A 89 -11.53 -21.01 9.03
C GLY A 89 -11.61 -19.50 9.12
N ASP A 90 -11.41 -18.84 7.98
CA ASP A 90 -11.68 -17.41 7.81
C ASP A 90 -12.84 -17.20 6.84
N VAL A 91 -13.81 -16.35 7.21
CA VAL A 91 -14.95 -16.02 6.34
C VAL A 91 -14.50 -15.09 5.23
N ILE A 92 -14.68 -15.52 3.98
CA ILE A 92 -14.33 -14.78 2.77
C ILE A 92 -15.52 -13.94 2.31
N LEU A 93 -16.67 -14.60 2.15
CA LEU A 93 -17.85 -14.05 1.49
C LEU A 93 -19.14 -14.50 2.21
N LYS A 94 -20.17 -13.66 2.19
CA LYS A 94 -21.55 -14.01 2.52
C LYS A 94 -22.35 -13.99 1.23
N TYR A 95 -23.11 -15.05 0.97
CA TYR A 95 -24.03 -15.10 -0.17
C TYR A 95 -25.37 -14.44 0.18
N SER A 96 -25.95 -13.76 -0.81
CA SER A 96 -27.34 -13.32 -0.75
C SER A 96 -28.30 -14.51 -0.85
N ALA A 97 -29.56 -14.33 -0.46
CA ALA A 97 -30.58 -15.38 -0.56
C ALA A 97 -30.77 -15.85 -2.01
N ASP A 98 -30.73 -14.92 -2.98
CA ASP A 98 -30.89 -15.25 -4.39
C ASP A 98 -29.66 -15.97 -4.95
N GLU A 99 -28.45 -15.54 -4.55
CA GLU A 99 -27.19 -16.21 -4.91
C GLU A 99 -27.14 -17.63 -4.34
N ALA A 100 -27.60 -17.84 -3.10
CA ALA A 100 -27.70 -19.16 -2.50
C ALA A 100 -28.70 -20.08 -3.24
N ARG A 101 -29.81 -19.53 -3.74
CA ARG A 101 -30.75 -20.29 -4.60
C ARG A 101 -30.12 -20.64 -5.94
N SER A 102 -29.36 -19.72 -6.54
CA SER A 102 -28.60 -19.99 -7.77
C SER A 102 -27.56 -21.07 -7.55
N LEU A 103 -26.77 -21.02 -6.46
CA LEU A 103 -25.81 -22.08 -6.11
C LEU A 103 -26.47 -23.44 -5.90
N LYS A 104 -27.68 -23.47 -5.33
CA LYS A 104 -28.51 -24.68 -5.23
C LYS A 104 -28.93 -25.20 -6.61
N ALA A 105 -29.33 -24.31 -7.52
CA ALA A 105 -29.69 -24.68 -8.90
C ALA A 105 -28.49 -25.19 -9.72
N TYR A 106 -27.28 -24.73 -9.43
CA TYR A 106 -26.04 -25.25 -10.01
C TYR A 106 -25.57 -26.58 -9.41
N GLY A 107 -26.22 -27.08 -8.35
CA GLY A 107 -25.87 -28.36 -7.71
C GLY A 107 -24.68 -28.30 -6.75
N GLU A 108 -24.19 -27.10 -6.40
CA GLU A 108 -23.05 -26.88 -5.50
C GLU A 108 -23.43 -26.99 -4.01
N LEU A 109 -24.72 -26.84 -3.69
CA LEU A 109 -25.26 -26.98 -2.34
C LEU A 109 -26.20 -28.19 -2.27
N PRO A 110 -26.11 -29.02 -1.21
CA PRO A 110 -27.01 -30.16 -1.06
C PRO A 110 -28.47 -29.72 -0.90
N GLU A 111 -29.42 -30.54 -1.39
CA GLU A 111 -30.84 -30.18 -1.46
C GLU A 111 -31.47 -29.86 -0.09
N ASN A 112 -30.88 -30.39 0.99
CA ASN A 112 -31.26 -30.20 2.38
C ASN A 112 -30.81 -28.86 2.99
N ALA A 113 -30.06 -28.03 2.26
CA ALA A 113 -29.61 -26.72 2.74
C ALA A 113 -30.83 -25.79 2.95
N LYS A 114 -31.09 -25.42 4.21
CA LYS A 114 -32.15 -24.48 4.60
C LYS A 114 -31.75 -23.05 4.26
N ILE A 115 -32.28 -22.50 3.17
CA ILE A 115 -32.02 -21.13 2.75
C ILE A 115 -33.04 -20.21 3.44
N ASN A 116 -32.59 -19.43 4.43
CA ASN A 116 -33.35 -18.37 5.12
C ASN A 116 -34.75 -18.75 5.64
N GLU A 117 -34.83 -19.72 6.56
CA GLU A 117 -35.89 -19.73 7.56
C GLU A 117 -35.40 -18.98 8.80
N THR A 118 -35.66 -17.68 8.86
CA THR A 118 -35.51 -16.93 10.12
C THR A 118 -36.86 -16.27 10.45
N ASP A 119 -37.69 -17.05 11.13
CA ASP A 119 -38.73 -16.66 12.09
C ASP A 119 -39.59 -15.43 11.78
N THR A 120 -40.53 -15.60 10.87
CA THR A 120 -41.90 -15.09 11.06
C THR A 120 -42.76 -16.21 11.66
N TYR A 121 -42.81 -16.27 12.99
CA TYR A 121 -43.80 -17.10 13.70
C TYR A 121 -45.21 -16.50 13.47
N GLY A 122 -46.09 -17.25 12.80
CA GLY A 122 -47.54 -16.99 12.73
C GLY A 122 -48.23 -17.52 11.47
N HIS A 123 -48.73 -18.75 11.55
CA HIS A 123 -49.51 -19.60 10.62
C HIS A 123 -50.31 -19.02 9.43
N GLU A 124 -50.29 -19.86 8.38
CA GLU A 124 -51.32 -20.25 7.39
C GLU A 124 -51.97 -19.23 6.45
N GLY A 125 -51.56 -19.33 5.18
CA GLY A 125 -52.43 -19.58 4.02
C GLY A 125 -53.54 -18.58 3.74
N VAL A 126 -53.26 -17.58 2.92
CA VAL A 126 -54.13 -17.15 1.81
C VAL A 126 -53.22 -16.55 0.73
N ASP A 127 -53.38 -17.08 -0.48
CA ASP A 127 -52.85 -16.57 -1.73
C ASP A 127 -53.67 -15.33 -2.12
N ASP A 128 -53.07 -14.15 -2.21
CA ASP A 128 -53.72 -12.98 -2.79
C ASP A 128 -52.68 -12.11 -3.51
N ASN A 129 -52.76 -12.17 -4.84
CA ASN A 129 -52.21 -11.18 -5.76
C ASN A 129 -52.70 -9.79 -5.37
N ILE A 130 -51.79 -8.85 -5.14
CA ILE A 130 -52.15 -7.44 -5.04
C ILE A 130 -51.21 -6.61 -5.94
N GLU A 131 -51.73 -6.28 -7.11
CA GLU A 131 -51.34 -5.09 -7.90
C GLU A 131 -51.68 -3.84 -7.09
N PHE A 132 -50.75 -2.88 -7.00
CA PHE A 132 -51.04 -1.56 -6.45
C PHE A 132 -50.79 -0.47 -7.49
N ASP A 133 -51.93 0.14 -7.83
CA ASP A 133 -52.16 1.31 -8.68
C ASP A 133 -51.49 2.59 -8.17
N GLU A 134 -51.28 3.51 -9.12
CA GLU A 134 -50.74 4.85 -8.95
C GLU A 134 -51.70 5.84 -8.23
N ASP A 135 -51.08 6.85 -7.61
CA ASP A 135 -51.58 8.17 -7.19
C ASP A 135 -52.46 8.34 -5.92
N ARG A 136 -51.91 9.07 -4.93
CA ARG A 136 -52.26 10.48 -4.60
C ARG A 136 -51.66 10.94 -3.26
N ASP A 137 -51.09 12.14 -3.29
CA ASP A 137 -50.46 12.85 -2.17
C ASP A 137 -51.42 13.24 -1.05
N SER A 138 -50.91 13.25 0.19
CA SER A 138 -51.32 14.25 1.20
C SER A 138 -50.17 14.55 2.18
N GLU A 139 -49.88 15.84 2.26
CA GLU A 139 -48.80 16.50 3.00
C GLU A 139 -49.24 16.74 4.46
N SER A 140 -48.37 16.47 5.45
CA SER A 140 -48.40 17.18 6.75
C SER A 140 -47.05 17.10 7.48
N ASP A 141 -46.39 18.27 7.49
CA ASP A 141 -45.52 18.89 8.49
C ASP A 141 -44.60 18.01 9.37
N LYS A 142 -43.29 18.10 9.08
CA LYS A 142 -42.20 17.83 10.03
C LYS A 142 -41.43 19.13 10.28
N GLU A 143 -41.51 19.61 11.51
CA GLU A 143 -40.62 20.63 12.06
C GLU A 143 -39.16 20.14 12.10
N ALA A 144 -38.26 21.11 11.90
CA ALA A 144 -36.83 20.95 11.76
C ALA A 144 -36.14 20.45 13.04
N TRP A 145 -35.25 19.47 12.89
CA TRP A 145 -34.21 19.16 13.88
C TRP A 145 -32.84 19.37 13.22
N GLN A 146 -32.04 20.30 13.76
CA GLN A 146 -30.68 20.57 13.28
C GLN A 146 -29.72 19.46 13.75
N PRO A 147 -28.88 18.87 12.88
CA PRO A 147 -27.86 17.95 13.34
C PRO A 147 -26.64 18.74 13.84
N THR A 148 -26.30 18.48 15.10
CA THR A 148 -25.01 18.85 15.69
C THR A 148 -23.89 18.02 15.07
N GLU A 149 -22.74 18.69 14.94
CA GLU A 149 -21.52 18.33 14.23
C GLU A 149 -21.15 16.83 14.28
N GLY A 150 -21.27 16.17 13.13
CA GLY A 150 -20.86 14.79 12.89
C GLY A 150 -19.98 14.68 11.66
N TRP A 151 -18.76 14.20 11.88
CA TRP A 151 -17.64 13.99 10.96
C TRP A 151 -18.05 13.42 9.59
N THR A 152 -17.76 14.16 8.51
CA THR A 152 -18.04 13.77 7.12
C THR A 152 -16.86 13.08 6.45
N VAL A 153 -17.17 12.26 5.42
CA VAL A 153 -16.28 11.51 4.52
C VAL A 153 -15.16 12.37 3.91
N ASN A 154 -15.36 13.69 3.86
CA ASN A 154 -14.36 14.66 3.38
C ASN A 154 -13.10 14.67 4.24
N LYS A 155 -13.17 14.41 5.55
CA LYS A 155 -11.96 14.37 6.40
C LYS A 155 -11.03 13.20 6.12
N LEU A 156 -11.51 12.08 5.58
CA LEU A 156 -10.65 10.97 5.18
C LEU A 156 -9.96 11.25 3.84
N ALA A 157 -10.65 11.99 2.95
CA ALA A 157 -10.03 12.55 1.75
C ALA A 157 -9.01 13.62 2.12
N ASP A 158 -9.29 14.47 3.12
CA ASP A 158 -8.37 15.49 3.63
C ASP A 158 -7.17 14.87 4.37
N ILE A 159 -7.36 13.79 5.16
CA ILE A 159 -6.23 13.09 5.82
C ILE A 159 -5.39 12.31 4.81
N LEU A 160 -6.00 11.70 3.79
CA LEU A 160 -5.26 11.06 2.70
C LEU A 160 -4.56 12.10 1.82
N ALA A 161 -5.19 13.26 1.59
CA ALA A 161 -4.61 14.39 0.91
C ALA A 161 -3.48 15.01 1.73
N ASP A 162 -3.57 15.08 3.06
CA ASP A 162 -2.52 15.56 3.96
C ASP A 162 -1.33 14.58 4.02
N ILE A 163 -1.58 13.26 4.03
CA ILE A 163 -0.51 12.26 3.98
C ILE A 163 0.16 12.25 2.60
N LEU A 164 -0.63 12.33 1.52
CA LEU A 164 -0.11 12.47 0.16
C LEU A 164 0.60 13.81 -0.03
N ALA A 165 0.11 14.89 0.57
CA ALA A 165 0.73 16.21 0.55
C ALA A 165 1.99 16.28 1.39
N ASP A 166 2.10 15.55 2.51
CA ASP A 166 3.35 15.44 3.29
C ASP A 166 4.40 14.59 2.55
N ILE A 167 3.98 13.51 1.88
CA ILE A 167 4.87 12.70 1.02
C ILE A 167 5.26 13.50 -0.24
N LEU A 168 4.30 14.17 -0.88
CA LEU A 168 4.54 15.03 -2.04
C LEU A 168 5.31 16.28 -1.67
N ALA A 169 5.14 16.87 -0.50
CA ALA A 169 5.92 18.00 -0.01
C ALA A 169 7.33 17.57 0.36
N GLY A 170 7.53 16.35 0.87
CA GLY A 170 8.87 15.77 1.04
C GLY A 170 9.59 15.58 -0.30
N ILE A 171 8.88 15.04 -1.31
CA ILE A 171 9.41 14.81 -2.66
C ILE A 171 9.60 16.14 -3.43
N LEU A 172 8.64 17.07 -3.35
CA LEU A 172 8.67 18.39 -3.97
C LEU A 172 9.65 19.34 -3.29
N ALA A 173 9.84 19.25 -1.96
CA ALA A 173 10.89 20.02 -1.29
C ALA A 173 12.28 19.58 -1.76
N ASP A 174 12.52 18.28 -1.97
CA ASP A 174 13.78 17.82 -2.54
C ASP A 174 13.96 18.20 -4.03
N ILE A 175 12.85 18.39 -4.77
CA ILE A 175 12.85 18.86 -6.18
C ILE A 175 13.02 20.39 -6.29
N LEU A 176 12.31 21.20 -5.49
CA LEU A 176 12.30 22.68 -5.51
C LEU A 176 13.60 23.31 -5.00
N VAL A 177 14.38 22.56 -4.23
CA VAL A 177 15.63 23.03 -3.64
C VAL A 177 16.76 23.19 -4.69
N TYR A 178 16.50 22.86 -5.97
CA TYR A 178 17.38 23.15 -7.10
C TYR A 178 17.40 24.61 -7.56
N GLU A 179 16.44 25.46 -7.15
CA GLU A 179 16.25 26.78 -7.80
C GLU A 179 16.88 27.98 -7.08
N THR A 180 17.59 27.80 -5.96
CA THR A 180 18.23 28.92 -5.25
C THR A 180 19.74 28.72 -5.05
N ARG A 181 20.49 29.07 -6.10
CA ARG A 181 21.87 29.56 -5.96
C ARG A 181 22.03 30.81 -6.81
N GLY A 182 21.75 31.96 -6.21
CA GLY A 182 22.04 33.26 -6.79
C GLY A 182 21.30 34.36 -6.06
N SER A 183 22.04 35.15 -5.27
CA SER A 183 21.64 36.40 -4.58
C SER A 183 21.14 36.24 -3.15
N TYR A 184 21.98 36.71 -2.22
CA TYR A 184 21.70 36.98 -0.81
C TYR A 184 20.49 37.90 -0.65
N GLN A 185 19.52 37.52 0.19
CA GLN A 185 18.75 38.47 1.00
C GLN A 185 18.33 37.80 2.32
N ARG A 186 18.46 38.58 3.39
CA ARG A 186 18.48 38.23 4.80
C ARG A 186 17.09 37.77 5.28
N LEU A 187 16.97 36.57 5.83
CA LEU A 187 15.77 36.11 6.54
C LEU A 187 15.80 36.68 7.98
N GLU A 188 15.01 37.72 8.25
CA GLU A 188 14.66 38.12 9.62
C GLU A 188 13.49 37.28 10.12
N ILE A 189 13.67 36.66 11.29
CA ILE A 189 12.64 35.90 12.01
C ILE A 189 11.92 36.90 12.92
N LEU A 190 10.73 37.35 12.53
CA LEU A 190 9.86 38.13 13.41
C LEU A 190 9.04 37.20 14.31
N TYR A 191 9.32 37.24 15.61
CA TYR A 191 8.50 36.63 16.66
C TYR A 191 7.35 37.57 17.03
N TYR A 192 6.12 37.08 17.00
CA TYR A 192 4.98 37.78 17.62
C TYR A 192 4.58 37.08 18.92
N SER A 193 4.65 37.81 20.04
CA SER A 193 4.08 37.40 21.32
C SER A 193 2.64 37.89 21.42
N GLY A 194 1.67 36.97 21.50
CA GLY A 194 0.26 37.28 21.79
C GLY A 194 -0.17 36.63 23.09
N SER A 195 -0.48 37.43 24.09
CA SER A 195 -0.94 37.07 25.43
C SER A 195 -2.38 36.52 25.45
N GLY A 196 -2.61 35.33 26.02
CA GLY A 196 -3.95 34.79 26.28
C GLY A 196 -3.94 33.42 26.97
N LYS A 197 -4.63 33.30 28.11
CA LYS A 197 -4.56 32.23 29.12
C LYS A 197 -5.06 30.85 28.64
N HIS A 198 -4.18 29.86 28.52
CA HIS A 198 -4.42 28.41 28.76
C HIS A 198 -3.06 27.66 28.79
N PRO A 199 -2.64 26.98 29.88
CA PRO A 199 -1.40 26.21 29.89
C PRO A 199 -1.67 24.77 29.39
N ASN A 200 -0.76 24.24 28.57
CA ASN A 200 -0.66 22.85 28.06
C ASN A 200 -1.23 22.52 26.67
N ILE A 201 -0.83 23.27 25.63
CA ILE A 201 -0.71 22.74 24.27
C ILE A 201 0.64 23.20 23.72
N ALA A 202 1.53 22.26 23.39
CA ALA A 202 2.79 22.58 22.71
C ALA A 202 2.48 23.16 21.32
N LEU A 203 2.84 24.43 21.11
CA LEU A 203 2.71 25.15 19.86
C LEU A 203 3.50 24.44 18.75
N ARG A 204 2.82 24.01 17.68
CA ARG A 204 3.44 23.57 16.43
C ARG A 204 3.67 24.80 15.54
N PRO A 205 4.79 24.87 14.78
CA PRO A 205 4.99 25.95 13.84
C PRO A 205 4.02 25.78 12.66
N CYS A 206 3.08 26.71 12.50
CA CYS A 206 2.32 26.87 11.25
C CYS A 206 3.19 27.63 10.25
N ILE A 207 3.62 26.96 9.19
CA ILE A 207 4.21 27.61 8.03
C ILE A 207 3.04 28.17 7.21
N VAL A 208 2.86 29.50 7.25
CA VAL A 208 1.97 30.19 6.32
C VAL A 208 2.75 30.39 5.02
N LEU A 209 2.37 29.66 3.97
CA LEU A 209 2.85 29.93 2.62
C LEU A 209 2.16 31.22 2.12
N SER A 210 2.91 32.33 2.13
CA SER A 210 2.52 33.55 1.44
C SER A 210 2.47 33.27 -0.07
N VAL A 211 1.25 33.33 -0.62
CA VAL A 211 0.94 33.24 -2.04
C VAL A 211 1.45 34.51 -2.72
N GLY A 212 2.50 34.40 -3.54
CA GLY A 212 3.00 35.56 -4.27
C GLY A 212 4.31 35.36 -5.02
N ALA A 213 4.36 34.44 -5.99
CA ALA A 213 5.40 34.47 -7.02
C ALA A 213 4.90 33.79 -8.29
N GLN A 214 4.76 34.55 -9.39
CA GLN A 214 4.59 33.96 -10.72
C GLN A 214 5.91 33.33 -11.19
N PRO A 215 5.88 32.18 -11.89
CA PRO A 215 7.11 31.54 -12.36
C PRO A 215 7.72 32.35 -13.52
N ARG A 216 8.92 32.90 -13.30
CA ARG A 216 9.76 33.45 -14.38
C ARG A 216 10.39 32.27 -15.14
N ARG A 217 9.96 32.06 -16.39
CA ARG A 217 10.57 31.10 -17.33
C ARG A 217 11.99 31.52 -17.70
N ALA A 218 12.98 30.71 -17.32
CA ALA A 218 14.28 30.60 -17.99
C ALA A 218 14.47 29.15 -18.45
N THR A 219 14.86 28.97 -19.71
CA THR A 219 14.64 27.79 -20.56
C THR A 219 15.75 26.74 -20.47
N LYS A 220 15.95 26.11 -19.31
CA LYS A 220 16.87 24.98 -19.21
C LYS A 220 16.23 23.71 -19.77
N GLU A 221 16.82 23.11 -20.80
CA GLU A 221 16.37 21.82 -21.30
C GLU A 221 16.92 20.68 -20.45
N VAL A 222 16.05 19.74 -20.10
CA VAL A 222 16.40 18.55 -19.34
C VAL A 222 16.17 17.34 -20.23
N ILE A 223 17.26 16.65 -20.55
CA ILE A 223 17.26 15.48 -21.42
C ILE A 223 17.37 14.23 -20.56
N PHE A 224 16.41 13.31 -20.71
CA PHE A 224 16.46 12.01 -20.06
C PHE A 224 16.45 10.90 -21.10
N SER A 225 17.39 9.95 -21.01
CA SER A 225 17.36 8.73 -21.81
C SER A 225 17.78 7.52 -21.00
N GLY A 226 17.08 6.40 -21.21
CA GLY A 226 17.32 5.13 -20.52
C GLY A 226 17.74 4.04 -21.49
N ILE A 227 18.75 3.24 -21.12
CA ILE A 227 19.16 2.05 -21.87
C ILE A 227 19.03 0.78 -21.03
N GLN A 228 18.37 -0.23 -21.60
CA GLN A 228 18.22 -1.51 -20.94
C GLN A 228 19.56 -2.26 -20.89
N PRO A 229 20.00 -2.74 -19.71
CA PRO A 229 21.24 -3.48 -19.58
C PRO A 229 21.11 -4.83 -20.26
N THR A 230 21.64 -4.89 -21.46
CA THR A 230 21.62 -6.07 -22.34
C THR A 230 23.04 -6.54 -22.63
N GLY A 231 24.00 -6.19 -21.77
CA GLY A 231 25.42 -6.44 -21.97
C GLY A 231 26.02 -5.49 -22.99
N ILE A 232 27.02 -5.98 -23.73
CA ILE A 232 27.79 -5.18 -24.69
C ILE A 232 26.87 -4.70 -25.84
N PRO A 233 26.78 -3.39 -26.11
CA PRO A 233 26.02 -2.86 -27.24
C PRO A 233 26.54 -3.36 -28.59
N HIS A 234 25.65 -3.48 -29.58
CA HIS A 234 26.03 -3.73 -30.97
C HIS A 234 26.05 -2.43 -31.76
N LEU A 235 26.60 -2.48 -32.98
CA LEU A 235 26.72 -1.35 -33.90
C LEU A 235 25.38 -0.62 -34.12
N GLY A 236 24.28 -1.36 -34.25
CA GLY A 236 22.94 -0.77 -34.31
C GLY A 236 22.56 0.12 -33.12
N ASN A 237 22.96 -0.21 -31.90
CA ASN A 237 22.69 0.61 -30.71
C ASN A 237 23.62 1.83 -30.68
N TYR A 238 24.87 1.67 -31.13
CA TYR A 238 25.84 2.74 -31.21
C TYR A 238 25.37 3.86 -32.13
N LEU A 239 25.08 3.51 -33.39
CA LEU A 239 24.65 4.44 -34.43
C LEU A 239 23.23 4.96 -34.19
N GLY A 240 22.38 4.17 -33.53
CA GLY A 240 20.98 4.54 -33.26
C GLY A 240 20.80 5.56 -32.15
N ALA A 241 21.53 5.43 -31.03
CA ALA A 241 21.28 6.24 -29.83
C ALA A 241 22.55 6.73 -29.13
N LEU A 242 23.54 5.85 -28.92
CA LEU A 242 24.67 6.17 -28.06
C LEU A 242 25.57 7.27 -28.64
N ARG A 243 25.71 7.31 -29.97
CA ARG A 243 26.43 8.39 -30.64
C ARG A 243 25.73 9.74 -30.46
N GLN A 244 24.40 9.78 -30.61
CA GLN A 244 23.63 11.00 -30.38
C GLN A 244 23.80 11.50 -28.94
N TRP A 245 23.90 10.60 -27.96
CA TRP A 245 24.16 10.99 -26.58
C TRP A 245 25.52 11.66 -26.39
N LYS A 246 26.55 11.17 -27.09
CA LYS A 246 27.87 11.81 -27.12
C LYS A 246 27.82 13.20 -27.76
N GLU A 247 27.10 13.34 -28.87
CA GLU A 247 26.91 14.64 -29.54
C GLU A 247 26.18 15.64 -28.63
N LEU A 248 25.10 15.22 -27.96
CA LEU A 248 24.38 16.04 -26.96
C LEU A 248 25.27 16.47 -25.79
N GLN A 249 26.17 15.59 -25.35
CA GLN A 249 27.16 15.92 -24.32
C GLN A 249 28.15 16.97 -24.79
N GLU A 250 28.69 16.85 -26.01
CA GLU A 250 29.63 17.84 -26.55
C GLU A 250 28.94 19.19 -26.82
N ASP A 251 27.68 19.20 -27.28
CA ASP A 251 26.88 20.41 -27.38
C ASP A 251 26.71 21.08 -26.01
N SER A 252 26.39 20.29 -24.98
CA SER A 252 26.25 20.77 -23.61
C SER A 252 27.58 21.27 -23.03
N ARG A 253 28.70 20.62 -23.38
CA ARG A 253 30.06 21.05 -23.02
C ARG A 253 30.38 22.40 -23.65
N ARG A 254 30.15 22.56 -24.95
CA ARG A 254 30.34 23.84 -25.68
C ARG A 254 29.52 24.97 -25.07
N LYS A 255 28.25 24.71 -24.70
CA LYS A 255 27.39 25.69 -24.01
C LYS A 255 27.92 26.05 -22.62
N ARG A 256 28.42 25.06 -21.86
CA ARG A 256 29.01 25.26 -20.52
C ARG A 256 30.28 26.10 -20.58
N ASP A 257 31.15 25.86 -21.56
CA ASP A 257 32.40 26.59 -21.71
C ASP A 257 32.17 28.02 -22.22
N ALA A 258 31.09 28.25 -22.98
CA ALA A 258 30.73 29.57 -23.50
C ALA A 258 30.02 30.49 -22.47
N SER A 259 29.39 29.94 -21.43
CA SER A 259 28.59 30.71 -20.45
C SER A 259 28.98 30.40 -19.00
N GLN A 260 29.35 31.43 -18.23
CA GLN A 260 29.61 31.31 -16.79
C GLN A 260 28.34 31.06 -15.95
N ASN A 261 27.14 31.20 -16.53
CA ASN A 261 25.88 31.02 -15.81
C ASN A 261 25.36 29.58 -15.89
N SER A 262 25.11 28.97 -14.72
CA SER A 262 24.67 27.57 -14.59
C SER A 262 23.27 27.26 -15.14
N SER A 263 22.51 28.29 -15.54
CA SER A 263 21.12 28.19 -16.00
C SER A 263 20.95 27.96 -17.49
N GLU A 264 22.04 27.97 -18.27
CA GLU A 264 21.97 28.03 -19.74
C GLU A 264 22.40 26.72 -20.45
N TRP A 265 23.09 25.81 -19.76
CA TRP A 265 23.50 24.53 -20.32
C TRP A 265 22.55 23.39 -19.93
N ASP A 266 22.39 22.41 -20.82
CA ASP A 266 21.37 21.37 -20.72
C ASP A 266 21.73 20.35 -19.61
N ALA A 267 20.72 19.87 -18.87
CA ALA A 267 20.92 18.79 -17.91
C ALA A 267 20.71 17.43 -18.58
N LEU A 268 21.79 16.65 -18.70
CA LEU A 268 21.78 15.33 -19.32
C LEU A 268 21.69 14.22 -18.27
N TYR A 269 20.68 13.36 -18.40
CA TYR A 269 20.48 12.20 -17.54
C TYR A 269 20.44 10.91 -18.38
N PHE A 270 21.42 10.05 -18.16
CA PHE A 270 21.52 8.75 -18.79
C PHE A 270 21.38 7.63 -17.76
N SER A 271 20.32 6.85 -17.85
CA SER A 271 20.03 5.80 -16.89
C SER A 271 20.25 4.40 -17.49
N VAL A 272 20.98 3.56 -16.77
CA VAL A 272 20.99 2.12 -17.02
C VAL A 272 19.80 1.51 -16.29
N VAL A 273 18.76 1.16 -17.06
CA VAL A 273 17.45 0.75 -16.53
C VAL A 273 17.38 -0.72 -16.15
N ASP A 274 17.99 -1.06 -15.02
CA ASP A 274 18.07 -2.42 -14.51
C ASP A 274 16.77 -2.95 -13.88
N LEU A 275 15.85 -2.09 -13.44
CA LEU A 275 14.52 -2.51 -12.99
C LEU A 275 13.67 -2.97 -14.18
N HIS A 276 13.73 -2.26 -15.31
CA HIS A 276 13.07 -2.70 -16.55
C HIS A 276 13.62 -4.03 -17.07
N ALA A 277 14.90 -4.34 -16.83
CA ALA A 277 15.47 -5.64 -17.20
C ALA A 277 14.88 -6.82 -16.39
N LEU A 278 14.25 -6.56 -15.24
CA LEU A 278 13.59 -7.60 -14.42
C LEU A 278 12.33 -8.18 -15.07
N THR A 279 11.72 -7.48 -16.03
CA THR A 279 10.52 -7.99 -16.71
C THR A 279 10.84 -9.15 -17.66
N GLY A 280 12.12 -9.37 -18.00
CA GLY A 280 12.59 -10.47 -18.85
C GLY A 280 13.12 -11.67 -18.07
N LYS A 281 13.32 -12.79 -18.77
CA LYS A 281 13.94 -14.01 -18.22
C LYS A 281 15.48 -13.89 -18.28
N GLN A 282 16.13 -13.54 -17.17
CA GLN A 282 17.60 -13.49 -17.07
C GLN A 282 18.10 -14.01 -15.71
N SER A 283 19.21 -14.75 -15.73
CA SER A 283 19.90 -15.19 -14.51
C SER A 283 20.48 -14.00 -13.73
N ARG A 284 20.61 -14.14 -12.41
CA ARG A 284 21.11 -13.09 -11.51
C ARG A 284 22.51 -12.61 -11.90
N GLU A 285 23.41 -13.55 -12.13
CA GLU A 285 24.82 -13.26 -12.47
C GLU A 285 24.93 -12.64 -13.86
N GLY A 286 24.21 -13.20 -14.84
CA GLY A 286 24.14 -12.67 -16.19
C GLY A 286 23.68 -11.22 -16.22
N ARG A 287 22.63 -10.89 -15.46
CA ARG A 287 22.11 -9.51 -15.34
C ARG A 287 23.11 -8.57 -14.69
N ARG A 288 23.74 -8.98 -13.59
CA ARG A 288 24.74 -8.14 -12.89
C ARG A 288 25.93 -7.82 -13.80
N LYS A 289 26.41 -8.83 -14.54
CA LYS A 289 27.45 -8.68 -15.56
C LYS A 289 26.98 -7.76 -16.69
N ALA A 290 25.77 -7.99 -17.21
CA ALA A 290 25.18 -7.16 -18.27
C ALA A 290 25.03 -5.69 -17.88
N SER A 291 24.59 -5.39 -16.64
CA SER A 291 24.48 -4.02 -16.15
C SER A 291 25.84 -3.33 -16.03
N LYS A 292 26.85 -4.03 -15.49
CA LYS A 292 28.22 -3.50 -15.42
C LYS A 292 28.80 -3.28 -16.81
N ASP A 293 28.63 -4.24 -17.72
CA ASP A 293 29.12 -4.17 -19.10
C ASP A 293 28.44 -3.03 -19.86
N SER A 294 27.13 -2.81 -19.68
CA SER A 294 26.44 -1.68 -20.28
C SER A 294 26.93 -0.35 -19.72
N TYR A 295 27.13 -0.23 -18.41
CA TYR A 295 27.67 1.00 -17.79
C TYR A 295 29.11 1.29 -18.25
N ALA A 296 29.98 0.28 -18.26
CA ALA A 296 31.35 0.41 -18.77
C ALA A 296 31.37 0.78 -20.26
N SER A 297 30.43 0.26 -21.05
CA SER A 297 30.30 0.64 -22.46
C SER A 297 29.93 2.12 -22.61
N LEU A 298 29.04 2.66 -21.77
CA LEU A 298 28.68 4.08 -21.82
C LEU A 298 29.90 4.99 -21.55
N LEU A 299 30.70 4.65 -20.55
CA LEU A 299 31.94 5.37 -20.26
C LEU A 299 32.98 5.23 -21.38
N ALA A 300 33.14 4.03 -21.94
CA ALA A 300 34.09 3.78 -23.03
C ALA A 300 33.75 4.52 -24.33
N ILE A 301 32.47 4.86 -24.58
CA ILE A 301 32.06 5.70 -25.73
C ILE A 301 32.59 7.13 -25.57
N GLY A 302 32.90 7.55 -24.34
CA GLY A 302 33.35 8.89 -23.98
C GLY A 302 32.26 9.71 -23.29
N LEU A 303 31.25 9.08 -22.67
CA LEU A 303 30.33 9.80 -21.80
C LEU A 303 31.03 10.15 -20.49
N ASP A 304 31.09 11.44 -20.21
CA ASP A 304 31.82 12.05 -19.12
C ASP A 304 30.88 12.23 -17.92
N PRO A 305 31.14 11.57 -16.77
CA PRO A 305 30.33 11.68 -15.55
C PRO A 305 30.27 13.10 -14.96
N ASP A 306 31.16 14.01 -15.34
CA ASP A 306 31.19 15.39 -14.83
C ASP A 306 30.29 16.34 -15.65
N ILE A 307 29.82 15.88 -16.80
CA ILE A 307 28.89 16.61 -17.68
C ILE A 307 27.53 15.93 -17.69
N SER A 308 27.54 14.62 -17.90
CA SER A 308 26.36 13.79 -18.00
C SER A 308 26.15 12.99 -16.72
N ASN A 309 24.93 13.02 -16.19
CA ASN A 309 24.59 12.22 -15.02
C ASN A 309 24.25 10.79 -15.44
N ILE A 310 25.23 9.88 -15.31
CA ILE A 310 25.09 8.46 -15.62
C ILE A 310 24.85 7.68 -14.32
N PHE A 311 23.78 6.89 -14.25
CA PHE A 311 23.45 6.14 -13.02
C PHE A 311 22.67 4.86 -13.30
N PHE A 312 22.57 3.99 -12.30
CA PHE A 312 21.71 2.81 -12.32
C PHE A 312 20.34 3.15 -11.75
N GLN A 313 19.26 2.77 -12.44
CA GLN A 313 17.89 3.03 -12.02
C GLN A 313 17.60 2.50 -10.61
N SER A 314 18.03 1.28 -10.29
CA SER A 314 17.83 0.64 -8.97
C SER A 314 18.49 1.37 -7.79
N HIS A 315 19.49 2.22 -8.03
CA HIS A 315 20.20 2.94 -6.97
C HIS A 315 19.43 4.19 -6.50
N VAL A 316 18.38 4.59 -7.23
CA VAL A 316 17.55 5.76 -6.94
C VAL A 316 16.13 5.24 -6.58
N PRO A 317 15.79 5.10 -5.29
CA PRO A 317 14.53 4.48 -4.85
C PRO A 317 13.28 5.25 -5.31
N GLN A 318 13.42 6.56 -5.57
CA GLN A 318 12.32 7.43 -5.95
C GLN A 318 11.66 7.03 -7.28
N HIS A 319 12.35 6.30 -8.17
CA HIS A 319 11.73 5.73 -9.37
C HIS A 319 10.59 4.78 -9.02
N CYS A 320 10.79 3.90 -8.02
CA CYS A 320 9.76 2.97 -7.57
C CYS A 320 8.64 3.67 -6.80
N GLU A 321 8.98 4.67 -5.99
CA GLU A 321 8.01 5.44 -5.19
C GLU A 321 7.05 6.21 -6.12
N LEU A 322 7.59 6.94 -7.09
CA LEU A 322 6.77 7.67 -8.07
C LEU A 322 6.00 6.72 -8.98
N ALA A 323 6.59 5.59 -9.40
CA ALA A 323 5.88 4.59 -10.20
C ALA A 323 4.65 4.04 -9.45
N TRP A 324 4.76 3.81 -8.14
CA TRP A 324 3.63 3.41 -7.32
C TRP A 324 2.55 4.49 -7.27
N ILE A 325 2.93 5.76 -7.04
CA ILE A 325 1.96 6.88 -7.04
C ILE A 325 1.25 6.99 -8.39
N LEU A 326 1.98 6.97 -9.51
CA LEU A 326 1.42 7.05 -10.86
C LEU A 326 0.53 5.84 -11.20
N SER A 327 0.82 4.66 -10.65
CA SER A 327 0.00 3.46 -10.85
C SER A 327 -1.43 3.62 -10.32
N THR A 328 -1.65 4.50 -9.34
CA THR A 328 -3.00 4.76 -8.78
C THR A 328 -3.88 5.58 -9.70
N ILE A 329 -3.29 6.25 -10.71
CA ILE A 329 -3.96 7.11 -11.68
C ILE A 329 -3.99 6.44 -13.06
N ALA A 330 -3.05 5.53 -13.33
CA ALA A 330 -2.93 4.84 -14.60
C ALA A 330 -4.15 3.95 -14.91
N SER A 331 -4.77 4.19 -16.07
CA SER A 331 -5.87 3.36 -16.55
C SER A 331 -5.36 2.00 -17.06
N THR A 332 -5.85 0.91 -16.47
CA THR A 332 -5.60 -0.47 -16.94
C THR A 332 -6.07 -0.67 -18.38
N GLY A 333 -7.17 -0.03 -18.78
CA GLY A 333 -7.69 -0.07 -20.15
C GLY A 333 -6.79 0.65 -21.16
N TYR A 334 -6.02 1.66 -20.74
CA TYR A 334 -5.02 2.27 -21.63
C TYR A 334 -3.82 1.33 -21.81
N LEU A 335 -3.32 0.75 -20.71
CA LEU A 335 -2.19 -0.19 -20.73
C LEU A 335 -2.51 -1.45 -21.56
N SER A 336 -3.74 -1.96 -21.50
CA SER A 336 -4.17 -3.12 -22.30
C SER A 336 -4.12 -2.91 -23.82
N ARG A 337 -4.33 -1.67 -24.27
CA ARG A 337 -4.30 -1.30 -25.69
C ARG A 337 -2.88 -1.09 -26.23
N MET A 338 -1.86 -1.05 -25.38
CA MET A 338 -0.48 -0.96 -25.85
C MET A 338 -0.06 -2.25 -26.55
N THR A 339 0.68 -2.14 -27.65
CA THR A 339 1.05 -3.28 -28.51
C THR A 339 2.34 -3.99 -28.08
N GLN A 340 3.19 -3.32 -27.27
CA GLN A 340 4.52 -3.84 -26.94
C GLN A 340 4.52 -5.10 -26.06
N TRP A 341 3.54 -5.26 -25.16
CA TRP A 341 3.47 -6.48 -24.34
C TRP A 341 2.98 -7.67 -25.17
N LYS A 342 2.14 -7.43 -26.19
CA LYS A 342 1.67 -8.46 -27.13
C LYS A 342 2.81 -9.01 -27.97
N SER A 343 3.62 -8.12 -28.55
CA SER A 343 4.78 -8.51 -29.36
C SER A 343 5.86 -9.23 -28.54
N LYS A 344 6.08 -8.81 -27.27
CA LYS A 344 7.03 -9.50 -26.36
C LYS A 344 6.56 -10.89 -25.91
N LEU A 345 5.26 -11.18 -25.97
CA LEU A 345 4.69 -12.50 -25.70
C LEU A 345 4.45 -13.32 -26.98
N GLU A 346 4.86 -12.80 -28.14
CA GLU A 346 4.62 -13.42 -29.46
C GLU A 346 3.13 -13.71 -29.73
N LEU A 347 2.25 -12.85 -29.22
CA LEU A 347 0.80 -12.95 -29.40
C LEU A 347 0.36 -12.18 -30.65
N PRO A 348 -0.72 -12.60 -31.34
CA PRO A 348 -1.33 -11.83 -32.41
C PRO A 348 -1.76 -10.44 -31.92
N ASP A 349 -1.70 -9.42 -32.79
CA ASP A 349 -2.07 -8.04 -32.44
C ASP A 349 -3.54 -7.91 -31.98
N SER A 350 -4.41 -8.84 -32.41
CA SER A 350 -5.81 -8.95 -32.01
C SER A 350 -6.05 -9.55 -30.62
N ALA A 351 -5.02 -10.12 -29.97
CA ALA A 351 -5.19 -10.74 -28.66
C ALA A 351 -5.59 -9.71 -27.59
N THR A 352 -6.66 -10.00 -26.86
CA THR A 352 -7.14 -9.24 -25.69
C THR A 352 -6.74 -9.94 -24.39
N LEU A 353 -6.78 -9.20 -23.28
CA LEU A 353 -6.58 -9.74 -21.92
C LEU A 353 -7.61 -10.81 -21.50
N SER A 354 -8.64 -11.04 -22.32
CA SER A 354 -9.65 -12.09 -22.12
C SER A 354 -9.21 -13.47 -22.64
N ASN A 355 -8.10 -13.57 -23.36
CA ASN A 355 -7.60 -14.86 -23.82
C ASN A 355 -6.81 -15.54 -22.70
N ASP A 356 -7.28 -16.69 -22.22
CA ASP A 356 -6.69 -17.40 -21.06
C ASP A 356 -5.19 -17.67 -21.22
N ALA A 357 -4.74 -18.05 -22.42
CA ALA A 357 -3.33 -18.29 -22.73
C ALA A 357 -2.44 -17.03 -22.66
N ALA A 358 -3.02 -15.84 -22.89
CA ALA A 358 -2.31 -14.56 -22.78
C ALA A 358 -2.18 -14.13 -21.31
N THR A 359 -3.22 -14.36 -20.51
CA THR A 359 -3.28 -14.00 -19.08
C THR A 359 -2.33 -14.85 -18.24
N GLU A 360 -2.18 -16.15 -18.55
CA GLU A 360 -1.26 -17.04 -17.82
C GLU A 360 0.22 -16.64 -18.01
N ARG A 361 0.59 -16.16 -19.21
CA ARG A 361 1.97 -15.77 -19.55
C ARG A 361 2.31 -14.33 -19.17
N LEU A 362 1.31 -13.45 -19.09
CA LEU A 362 1.51 -12.03 -18.84
C LEU A 362 1.80 -11.77 -17.35
N LYS A 363 3.03 -11.35 -17.06
CA LYS A 363 3.41 -10.90 -15.72
C LYS A 363 3.04 -9.44 -15.50
N LEU A 364 2.61 -9.10 -14.29
CA LEU A 364 2.29 -7.72 -13.90
C LEU A 364 3.41 -6.73 -14.22
N GLY A 365 4.67 -7.11 -14.01
CA GLY A 365 5.81 -6.24 -14.34
C GLY A 365 5.91 -5.91 -15.83
N LEU A 366 5.62 -6.88 -16.71
CA LEU A 366 5.61 -6.65 -18.17
C LEU A 366 4.40 -5.83 -18.62
N PHE A 367 3.30 -5.87 -17.86
CA PHE A 367 2.12 -5.05 -18.13
C PHE A 367 2.27 -3.61 -17.63
N SER A 368 2.90 -3.42 -16.46
CA SER A 368 2.98 -2.13 -15.75
C SER A 368 4.26 -1.34 -15.99
N TYR A 369 5.28 -1.89 -16.67
CA TYR A 369 6.51 -1.14 -16.93
C TYR A 369 6.33 0.21 -17.65
N PRO A 370 5.30 0.47 -18.48
CA PRO A 370 5.09 1.81 -19.04
C PRO A 370 4.85 2.87 -17.95
N VAL A 371 4.27 2.49 -16.80
CA VAL A 371 4.10 3.37 -15.65
C VAL A 371 5.44 3.67 -14.99
N LEU A 372 6.31 2.66 -14.85
CA LEU A 372 7.67 2.85 -14.36
C LEU A 372 8.49 3.72 -15.32
N GLN A 373 8.34 3.53 -16.64
CA GLN A 373 8.98 4.37 -17.65
C GLN A 373 8.51 5.82 -17.57
N ALA A 374 7.23 6.06 -17.31
CA ALA A 374 6.71 7.41 -17.06
C ALA A 374 7.34 8.02 -15.79
N ALA A 375 7.44 7.25 -14.70
CA ALA A 375 8.10 7.71 -13.48
C ALA A 375 9.58 8.09 -13.73
N ASP A 376 10.30 7.29 -14.53
CA ASP A 376 11.71 7.55 -14.87
C ASP A 376 11.93 8.91 -15.55
N VAL A 377 11.00 9.30 -16.41
CA VAL A 377 11.04 10.57 -17.15
C VAL A 377 10.61 11.73 -16.26
N LEU A 378 9.47 11.57 -15.56
CA LEU A 378 8.78 12.66 -14.86
C LEU A 378 9.52 13.10 -13.59
N ILE A 379 10.16 12.17 -12.89
CA ILE A 379 10.92 12.48 -11.67
C ILE A 379 12.07 13.46 -11.89
N HIS A 380 12.58 13.55 -13.12
CA HIS A 380 13.68 14.46 -13.45
C HIS A 380 13.22 15.77 -14.07
N GLY A 381 11.90 15.97 -14.26
CA GLY A 381 11.36 17.11 -14.98
C GLY A 381 11.87 17.16 -16.42
N ALA A 382 12.05 15.98 -17.05
CA ALA A 382 12.60 15.90 -18.40
C ALA A 382 11.69 16.62 -19.40
N THR A 383 12.25 17.62 -20.10
CA THR A 383 11.55 18.35 -21.15
C THR A 383 11.66 17.62 -22.48
N ILE A 384 12.77 16.92 -22.71
CA ILE A 384 13.10 16.22 -23.94
C ILE A 384 13.49 14.77 -23.63
N VAL A 385 12.91 13.83 -24.36
CA VAL A 385 13.24 12.41 -24.27
C VAL A 385 13.57 11.88 -25.67
N PRO A 386 14.85 11.61 -25.98
CA PRO A 386 15.22 10.98 -27.24
C PRO A 386 14.83 9.50 -27.17
N VAL A 387 13.89 9.11 -28.03
CA VAL A 387 13.37 7.74 -28.08
C VAL A 387 13.25 7.26 -29.52
N GLY A 388 13.36 5.94 -29.70
CA GLY A 388 13.02 5.31 -30.97
C GLY A 388 11.51 5.38 -31.25
N GLU A 389 11.14 5.26 -32.52
CA GLU A 389 9.75 5.29 -33.00
C GLU A 389 8.84 4.30 -32.25
N ASP A 390 9.34 3.10 -31.95
CA ASP A 390 8.61 2.04 -31.24
C ASP A 390 8.16 2.46 -29.82
N GLN A 391 8.82 3.45 -29.21
CA GLN A 391 8.58 3.93 -27.85
C GLN A 391 7.74 5.22 -27.78
N SER A 392 7.34 5.77 -28.93
CA SER A 392 6.52 6.98 -29.01
C SER A 392 5.20 6.86 -28.23
N GLN A 393 4.54 5.69 -28.31
CA GLN A 393 3.31 5.39 -27.58
C GLN A 393 3.48 5.50 -26.05
N HIS A 394 4.65 5.12 -25.52
CA HIS A 394 4.91 5.18 -24.08
C HIS A 394 5.17 6.60 -23.58
N ILE A 395 5.79 7.44 -24.40
CA ILE A 395 5.98 8.86 -24.05
C ILE A 395 4.65 9.60 -24.10
N GLU A 396 3.76 9.29 -25.05
CA GLU A 396 2.41 9.84 -25.05
C GLU A 396 1.61 9.40 -23.82
N PHE A 397 1.78 8.15 -23.38
CA PHE A 397 1.23 7.70 -22.11
C PHE A 397 1.80 8.47 -20.90
N ALA A 398 3.11 8.71 -20.85
CA ALA A 398 3.75 9.50 -19.80
C ALA A 398 3.21 10.95 -19.78
N ARG A 399 2.96 11.56 -20.94
CA ARG A 399 2.31 12.88 -21.07
C ARG A 399 0.89 12.86 -20.53
N SER A 400 0.11 11.84 -20.88
CA SER A 400 -1.27 11.64 -20.38
C SER A 400 -1.30 11.47 -18.85
N LEU A 401 -0.35 10.72 -18.29
CA LEU A 401 -0.21 10.56 -16.84
C LEU A 401 0.17 11.88 -16.16
N ALA A 402 1.10 12.66 -16.71
CA ALA A 402 1.48 13.97 -16.17
C ALA A 402 0.28 14.93 -16.15
N ARG A 403 -0.51 14.97 -17.23
CA ARG A 403 -1.75 15.77 -17.30
C ARG A 403 -2.78 15.34 -16.26
N SER A 404 -3.02 14.03 -16.17
CA SER A 404 -3.97 13.48 -15.19
C SER A 404 -3.52 13.82 -13.77
N PHE A 405 -2.23 13.64 -13.47
CA PHE A 405 -1.66 13.98 -12.17
C PHE A 405 -1.82 15.47 -11.85
N ASN A 406 -1.46 16.35 -12.79
CA ASN A 406 -1.61 17.80 -12.63
C ASN A 406 -3.07 18.23 -12.49
N ALA A 407 -4.01 17.56 -13.17
CA ALA A 407 -5.43 17.85 -13.03
C ALA A 407 -5.97 17.43 -11.65
N HIS A 408 -5.47 16.33 -11.09
CA HIS A 408 -5.89 15.83 -9.78
C HIS A 408 -5.27 16.59 -8.60
N TYR A 409 -3.99 17.00 -8.71
CA TYR A 409 -3.21 17.51 -7.57
C TYR A 409 -2.61 18.91 -7.79
N GLY A 410 -2.74 19.49 -8.97
CA GLY A 410 -1.97 20.70 -9.34
C GLY A 410 -2.53 22.03 -8.85
N ASP A 411 -3.78 22.10 -8.36
CA ASP A 411 -4.41 23.35 -7.86
C ASP A 411 -4.17 24.60 -8.77
N GLY A 412 -4.16 24.39 -10.09
CA GLY A 412 -3.95 25.46 -11.09
C GLY A 412 -2.49 25.71 -11.49
N GLN A 413 -1.52 24.96 -10.97
CA GLN A 413 -0.10 24.97 -11.38
C GLN A 413 0.37 23.56 -11.79
N PRO A 414 1.21 23.43 -12.83
CA PRO A 414 1.73 22.13 -13.24
C PRO A 414 2.82 21.64 -12.27
N LEU A 415 2.55 20.56 -11.53
CA LEU A 415 3.52 19.89 -10.66
C LEU A 415 4.51 19.02 -11.44
N LEU A 416 4.02 18.35 -12.49
CA LEU A 416 4.82 17.53 -13.40
C LEU A 416 4.91 18.19 -14.78
N LEU A 417 6.11 18.21 -15.36
CA LEU A 417 6.33 18.72 -16.71
C LEU A 417 5.96 17.68 -17.77
N GLU A 418 5.30 18.11 -18.84
CA GLU A 418 4.97 17.23 -19.97
C GLU A 418 6.21 17.01 -20.86
N PRO A 419 6.75 15.77 -20.95
CA PRO A 419 7.93 15.50 -21.77
C PRO A 419 7.60 15.54 -23.26
N LYS A 420 8.52 16.04 -24.09
CA LYS A 420 8.46 15.95 -25.56
C LYS A 420 9.35 14.81 -26.05
N SER A 421 8.82 13.95 -26.91
CA SER A 421 9.63 12.96 -27.60
C SER A 421 10.41 13.62 -28.75
N VAL A 422 11.69 13.30 -28.85
CA VAL A 422 12.52 13.63 -30.01
C VAL A 422 12.88 12.31 -30.67
N ILE A 423 12.48 12.15 -31.92
CA ILE A 423 12.79 10.95 -32.70
C ILE A 423 14.21 11.10 -33.23
N SER A 424 15.07 10.13 -32.93
CA SER A 424 16.44 10.12 -33.45
C SER A 424 16.42 9.95 -34.99
N PRO A 425 17.22 10.72 -35.74
CA PRO A 425 17.27 10.65 -37.21
C PRO A 425 17.85 9.32 -37.74
N ALA A 426 18.46 8.52 -36.88
CA ALA A 426 19.08 7.25 -37.25
C ALA A 426 18.02 6.19 -37.61
N LYS A 427 18.11 5.66 -38.84
CA LYS A 427 17.28 4.55 -39.34
C LYS A 427 17.72 3.21 -38.75
N ARG A 428 16.79 2.24 -38.77
CA ARG A 428 16.96 0.91 -38.17
C ARG A 428 18.02 0.10 -38.93
N ILE A 429 19.15 -0.19 -38.29
CA ILE A 429 20.18 -1.07 -38.87
C ILE A 429 19.77 -2.55 -38.79
N MET A 430 19.89 -3.26 -39.90
CA MET A 430 19.44 -4.66 -40.04
C MET A 430 20.56 -5.66 -39.74
N SER A 431 20.17 -6.91 -39.52
CA SER A 431 21.08 -8.04 -39.31
C SER A 431 21.89 -8.35 -40.57
N LEU A 432 23.15 -8.74 -40.40
CA LEU A 432 24.04 -9.09 -41.51
C LEU A 432 23.68 -10.43 -42.18
N ARG A 433 22.94 -11.29 -41.48
CA ARG A 433 22.52 -12.62 -41.97
C ARG A 433 21.10 -12.61 -42.51
N ASP A 434 20.22 -11.91 -41.81
CA ASP A 434 18.81 -11.80 -42.16
C ASP A 434 18.46 -10.31 -42.30
N PRO A 435 18.63 -9.71 -43.50
CA PRO A 435 18.41 -8.29 -43.72
C PRO A 435 16.97 -7.83 -43.48
N SER A 436 16.01 -8.76 -43.35
CA SER A 436 14.61 -8.44 -43.02
C SER A 436 14.41 -8.12 -41.52
N LYS A 437 15.32 -8.58 -40.67
CA LYS A 437 15.23 -8.41 -39.21
C LYS A 437 16.22 -7.38 -38.71
N LYS A 438 15.78 -6.58 -37.75
CA LYS A 438 16.63 -5.64 -37.01
C LYS A 438 17.76 -6.39 -36.30
N MET A 439 18.95 -5.79 -36.27
CA MET A 439 20.07 -6.31 -35.49
C MET A 439 19.65 -6.45 -34.02
N SER A 440 19.74 -7.67 -33.49
CA SER A 440 19.33 -7.98 -32.11
C SER A 440 20.38 -8.81 -31.37
N LYS A 441 20.50 -8.54 -30.08
CA LYS A 441 21.34 -9.30 -29.14
C LYS A 441 20.78 -10.69 -28.83
N SER A 442 19.47 -10.90 -28.99
CA SER A 442 18.82 -12.19 -28.72
C SER A 442 18.94 -13.19 -29.87
N HIS A 443 19.43 -12.76 -31.04
CA HIS A 443 19.60 -13.67 -32.17
C HIS A 443 20.67 -14.72 -31.85
N ALA A 444 20.38 -16.00 -32.15
CA ALA A 444 21.22 -17.13 -31.81
C ALA A 444 22.59 -17.08 -32.50
N ASP A 445 22.64 -16.67 -33.77
CA ASP A 445 23.88 -16.53 -34.52
C ASP A 445 24.65 -15.24 -34.15
N PRO A 446 25.86 -15.32 -33.57
CA PRO A 446 26.69 -14.14 -33.27
C PRO A 446 27.19 -13.41 -34.52
N LYS A 447 27.22 -14.07 -35.69
CA LYS A 447 27.63 -13.44 -36.96
C LYS A 447 26.56 -12.50 -37.54
N SER A 448 25.34 -12.55 -37.01
CA SER A 448 24.25 -11.63 -37.38
C SER A 448 24.48 -10.18 -36.94
N ARG A 449 25.36 -9.96 -35.96
CA ARG A 449 25.58 -8.66 -35.31
C ARG A 449 27.06 -8.35 -35.11
N ILE A 450 27.37 -7.06 -35.14
CA ILE A 450 28.69 -6.54 -34.81
C ILE A 450 28.63 -5.94 -33.41
N LEU A 451 29.43 -6.45 -32.48
CA LEU A 451 29.60 -5.85 -31.16
C LEU A 451 30.67 -4.76 -31.24
N ILE A 452 30.54 -3.70 -30.44
CA ILE A 452 31.52 -2.61 -30.44
C ILE A 452 32.88 -3.07 -29.88
N THR A 453 32.91 -4.19 -29.15
CA THR A 453 34.13 -4.78 -28.59
C THR A 453 34.76 -5.87 -29.47
N ASP A 454 34.17 -6.20 -30.63
CA ASP A 454 34.72 -7.22 -31.53
C ASP A 454 36.16 -6.83 -31.98
N THR A 455 37.03 -7.81 -32.23
CA THR A 455 38.36 -7.53 -32.81
C THR A 455 38.20 -7.03 -34.25
N GLU A 456 39.23 -6.35 -34.77
CA GLU A 456 39.28 -6.00 -36.20
C GLU A 456 39.11 -7.23 -37.11
N THR A 457 39.70 -8.36 -36.72
CA THR A 457 39.59 -9.63 -37.45
C THR A 457 38.17 -10.19 -37.43
N GLU A 458 37.46 -10.09 -36.30
CA GLU A 458 36.07 -10.51 -36.15
C GLU A 458 35.12 -9.61 -36.95
N ILE A 459 35.32 -8.29 -36.93
CA ILE A 459 34.52 -7.32 -37.71
C ILE A 459 34.67 -7.63 -39.20
N ARG A 460 35.91 -7.79 -39.70
CA ARG A 460 36.16 -8.17 -41.11
C ARG A 460 35.48 -9.48 -41.47
N ALA A 461 35.60 -10.50 -40.63
CA ALA A 461 34.98 -11.81 -40.89
C ALA A 461 33.44 -11.73 -40.93
N LYS A 462 32.82 -10.96 -40.03
CA LYS A 462 31.36 -10.77 -39.98
C LYS A 462 30.83 -9.99 -41.18
N VAL A 463 31.49 -8.90 -41.56
CA VAL A 463 31.09 -8.08 -42.72
C VAL A 463 31.33 -8.84 -44.03
N LYS A 464 32.45 -9.55 -44.17
CA LYS A 464 32.72 -10.42 -45.33
C LYS A 464 31.64 -11.49 -45.49
N GLY A 465 31.21 -12.08 -44.38
CA GLY A 465 30.14 -13.08 -44.30
C GLY A 465 28.71 -12.55 -44.38
N ALA A 466 28.49 -11.24 -44.57
CA ALA A 466 27.16 -10.66 -44.70
C ALA A 466 26.43 -11.14 -45.95
N VAL A 467 25.13 -11.37 -45.85
CA VAL A 467 24.29 -11.86 -46.96
C VAL A 467 24.04 -10.72 -47.95
N THR A 468 24.34 -10.99 -49.21
CA THR A 468 24.10 -10.10 -50.34
C THR A 468 23.38 -10.85 -51.45
N ASP A 469 22.76 -10.13 -52.37
CA ASP A 469 22.16 -10.69 -53.58
C ASP A 469 23.20 -11.19 -54.60
N ASN A 470 22.72 -11.68 -55.75
CA ASN A 470 23.54 -12.16 -56.86
C ASN A 470 23.74 -11.11 -57.98
N GLU A 471 23.07 -9.96 -57.94
CA GLU A 471 23.14 -8.93 -58.99
C GLU A 471 24.47 -8.16 -58.97
N PRO A 472 25.12 -7.88 -60.11
CA PRO A 472 26.37 -7.12 -60.12
C PRO A 472 26.17 -5.66 -59.69
N GLY A 473 27.26 -5.01 -59.25
CA GLY A 473 27.27 -3.61 -58.82
C GLY A 473 26.59 -3.34 -57.48
N ILE A 474 26.61 -2.07 -57.08
CA ILE A 474 26.07 -1.56 -55.82
C ILE A 474 24.94 -0.60 -56.12
N SER A 475 23.74 -0.94 -55.66
CA SER A 475 22.56 -0.09 -55.75
C SER A 475 21.87 -0.01 -54.40
N TYR A 476 21.10 1.05 -54.20
CA TYR A 476 20.31 1.26 -52.99
C TYR A 476 18.83 1.04 -53.31
N ASP A 477 18.34 -0.14 -52.94
CA ASP A 477 16.92 -0.48 -52.94
C ASP A 477 16.59 -1.36 -51.72
N PRO A 478 16.00 -0.79 -50.66
CA PRO A 478 15.66 -1.54 -49.44
C PRO A 478 14.64 -2.66 -49.65
N LYS A 479 13.83 -2.64 -50.72
CA LYS A 479 12.80 -3.65 -50.96
C LYS A 479 13.34 -4.84 -51.74
N SER A 480 14.02 -4.60 -52.86
CA SER A 480 14.56 -5.67 -53.71
C SER A 480 15.93 -6.17 -53.24
N ARG A 481 16.78 -5.27 -52.70
CA ARG A 481 18.17 -5.55 -52.30
C ARG A 481 18.46 -5.10 -50.87
N PRO A 482 17.82 -5.72 -49.86
CA PRO A 482 17.92 -5.27 -48.47
C PRO A 482 19.33 -5.44 -47.88
N GLY A 483 20.07 -6.49 -48.30
CA GLY A 483 21.42 -6.75 -47.77
C GLY A 483 22.45 -5.69 -48.20
N VAL A 484 22.49 -5.35 -49.49
CA VAL A 484 23.40 -4.31 -50.03
C VAL A 484 22.98 -2.93 -49.50
N SER A 485 21.68 -2.65 -49.47
CA SER A 485 21.16 -1.39 -48.92
C SER A 485 21.52 -1.20 -47.45
N ASN A 486 21.46 -2.26 -46.63
CA ASN A 486 21.90 -2.21 -45.23
C ASN A 486 23.39 -1.86 -45.10
N LEU A 487 24.26 -2.39 -45.97
CA LEU A 487 25.69 -2.05 -45.97
C LEU A 487 25.94 -0.59 -46.39
N VAL A 488 25.18 -0.06 -47.36
CA VAL A 488 25.22 1.35 -47.76
C VAL A 488 24.75 2.27 -46.62
N GLU A 489 23.69 1.87 -45.89
CA GLU A 489 23.23 2.61 -44.72
C GLU A 489 24.26 2.61 -43.58
N ILE A 490 24.88 1.46 -43.31
CA ILE A 490 25.96 1.38 -42.32
C ILE A 490 27.11 2.30 -42.74
N LEU A 491 27.52 2.26 -44.01
CA LEU A 491 28.60 3.12 -44.52
C LEU A 491 28.27 4.59 -44.30
N LYS A 492 27.08 5.03 -44.72
CA LYS A 492 26.61 6.40 -44.55
C LYS A 492 26.70 6.87 -43.09
N HIS A 493 26.17 6.06 -42.17
CA HIS A 493 26.11 6.44 -40.77
C HIS A 493 27.49 6.43 -40.11
N VAL A 494 28.38 5.54 -40.52
CA VAL A 494 29.75 5.47 -40.01
C VAL A 494 30.60 6.64 -40.51
N THR A 495 30.51 7.00 -41.80
CA THR A 495 31.29 8.09 -42.40
C THR A 495 30.71 9.48 -42.14
N GLN A 496 29.49 9.57 -41.61
CA GLN A 496 28.77 10.83 -41.36
C GLN A 496 28.48 11.61 -42.64
N ASN A 497 28.39 10.94 -43.79
CA ASN A 497 28.12 11.63 -45.05
C ASN A 497 26.65 12.14 -45.08
N GLU A 498 26.46 13.43 -45.33
CA GLU A 498 25.14 14.07 -45.45
C GLU A 498 24.43 13.68 -46.76
N GLU A 499 25.19 13.13 -47.70
CA GLU A 499 24.70 12.66 -48.98
C GLU A 499 23.58 11.59 -48.90
N SER A 500 22.77 11.51 -49.95
CA SER A 500 21.70 10.53 -50.08
C SER A 500 22.26 9.10 -50.18
N CYS A 501 21.55 8.08 -49.67
CA CYS A 501 22.01 6.69 -49.81
C CYS A 501 22.14 6.27 -51.28
N GLN A 502 21.37 6.90 -52.17
CA GLN A 502 21.42 6.67 -53.61
C GLN A 502 22.69 7.26 -54.25
N SER A 503 23.16 8.43 -53.80
CA SER A 503 24.42 9.00 -54.32
C SER A 503 25.63 8.20 -53.83
N ILE A 504 25.62 7.74 -52.59
CA ILE A 504 26.67 6.85 -52.05
C ILE A 504 26.71 5.53 -52.83
N ALA A 505 25.56 4.95 -53.18
CA ALA A 505 25.52 3.75 -54.01
C ALA A 505 26.07 4.01 -55.42
N LYS A 506 25.73 5.15 -56.06
CA LYS A 506 26.26 5.55 -57.37
C LYS A 506 27.78 5.74 -57.36
N GLN A 507 28.33 6.39 -56.32
CA GLN A 507 29.77 6.59 -56.17
C GLN A 507 30.54 5.27 -56.10
N HIS A 508 29.89 4.21 -55.62
CA HIS A 508 30.49 2.89 -55.44
C HIS A 508 29.95 1.84 -56.42
N GLU A 509 29.24 2.24 -57.48
CA GLU A 509 28.57 1.32 -58.41
C GLU A 509 29.56 0.37 -59.12
N ALA A 510 30.75 0.87 -59.44
CA ALA A 510 31.81 0.12 -60.12
C ALA A 510 32.58 -0.86 -59.20
N LEU A 511 32.36 -0.82 -57.88
CA LEU A 511 33.05 -1.71 -56.94
C LEU A 511 32.41 -3.09 -56.89
N SER A 512 33.26 -4.11 -56.76
CA SER A 512 32.77 -5.46 -56.43
C SER A 512 32.21 -5.49 -55.00
N LYS A 513 31.23 -6.35 -54.74
CA LYS A 513 30.63 -6.50 -53.39
C LYS A 513 31.65 -6.87 -52.33
N ASN A 514 32.67 -7.65 -52.69
CA ASN A 514 33.74 -8.02 -51.76
C ASN A 514 34.60 -6.81 -51.41
N ALA A 515 35.02 -6.02 -52.40
CA ALA A 515 35.76 -4.78 -52.17
C ALA A 515 34.92 -3.77 -51.35
N PHE A 516 33.61 -3.69 -51.59
CA PHE A 516 32.72 -2.85 -50.80
C PHE A 516 32.58 -3.31 -49.35
N LYS A 517 32.44 -4.62 -49.12
CA LYS A 517 32.43 -5.18 -47.76
C LYS A 517 33.73 -4.90 -47.02
N GLU A 518 34.87 -4.95 -47.69
CA GLU A 518 36.16 -4.59 -47.11
C GLU A 518 36.20 -3.10 -46.74
N LEU A 519 35.76 -2.21 -47.64
CA LEU A 519 35.65 -0.78 -47.36
C LEU A 519 34.73 -0.48 -46.17
N VAL A 520 33.57 -1.13 -46.10
CA VAL A 520 32.64 -0.97 -44.97
C VAL A 520 33.28 -1.48 -43.67
N ALA A 521 33.99 -2.61 -43.71
CA ALA A 521 34.69 -3.13 -42.54
C ALA A 521 35.78 -2.16 -42.05
N ASP A 522 36.56 -1.57 -42.95
CA ASP A 522 37.60 -0.58 -42.62
C ASP A 522 37.02 0.66 -41.93
N GLN A 523 35.88 1.17 -42.44
CA GLN A 523 35.23 2.33 -41.82
C GLN A 523 34.68 2.01 -40.44
N ILE A 524 34.09 0.81 -40.25
CA ILE A 524 33.62 0.37 -38.93
C ILE A 524 34.78 0.26 -37.95
N ILE A 525 35.91 -0.32 -38.37
CA ILE A 525 37.12 -0.45 -37.53
C ILE A 525 37.61 0.93 -37.10
N ARG A 526 37.70 1.89 -38.03
CA ARG A 526 38.08 3.27 -37.71
C ARG A 526 37.15 3.93 -36.71
N ALA A 527 35.83 3.70 -36.83
CA ALA A 527 34.85 4.28 -35.92
C ALA A 527 34.84 3.62 -34.52
N CYS A 528 35.23 2.34 -34.42
CA CYS A 528 35.33 1.62 -33.15
C CYS A 528 36.74 1.67 -32.52
N ALA A 529 37.71 2.32 -33.17
CA ALA A 529 39.09 2.40 -32.71
C ALA A 529 39.19 2.99 -31.30
N GLY A 530 39.98 2.36 -30.42
CA GLY A 530 40.20 2.77 -29.03
C GLY A 530 39.04 2.49 -28.05
N PHE A 531 37.84 2.18 -28.55
CA PHE A 531 36.70 1.85 -27.68
C PHE A 531 36.94 0.57 -26.88
N ARG A 532 37.46 -0.46 -27.55
CA ARG A 532 37.72 -1.76 -26.94
C ARG A 532 38.74 -1.66 -25.82
N ASP A 533 39.86 -0.98 -26.07
CA ASP A 533 40.93 -0.84 -25.08
C ASP A 533 40.43 -0.15 -23.82
N ARG A 534 39.66 0.94 -23.99
CA ARG A 534 39.03 1.66 -22.87
C ARG A 534 38.00 0.79 -22.14
N PHE A 535 37.21 0.00 -22.88
CA PHE A 535 36.24 -0.92 -22.28
C PHE A 535 36.92 -2.03 -21.45
N GLU A 536 38.00 -2.61 -21.96
CA GLU A 536 38.78 -3.63 -21.26
C GLU A 536 39.46 -3.05 -20.01
N GLU A 537 40.02 -1.84 -20.09
CA GLU A 537 40.61 -1.10 -18.97
C GLU A 537 39.59 -0.85 -17.83
N LEU A 538 38.39 -0.38 -18.18
CA LEU A 538 37.31 -0.12 -17.22
C LEU A 538 36.80 -1.39 -16.54
N ARG A 539 36.95 -2.54 -17.20
CA ARG A 539 36.46 -3.83 -16.72
C ARG A 539 37.46 -4.57 -15.81
N GLN A 540 38.72 -4.12 -15.75
CA GLN A 540 39.72 -4.74 -14.90
C GLN A 540 39.29 -4.72 -13.42
N PRO A 541 39.44 -5.84 -12.69
CA PRO A 541 39.05 -5.91 -11.28
C PRO A 541 39.93 -4.97 -10.44
N GLY A 542 39.32 -3.98 -9.81
CA GLY A 542 40.02 -2.99 -8.97
C GLY A 542 40.06 -1.57 -9.54
N ASN A 543 39.53 -1.34 -10.75
CA ASN A 543 39.44 0.00 -11.33
C ASN A 543 38.44 0.87 -10.51
N LYS A 544 39.00 1.84 -9.77
CA LYS A 544 38.22 2.76 -8.92
C LYS A 544 37.44 3.79 -9.73
N GLU A 545 37.80 4.02 -10.99
CA GLU A 545 37.15 5.03 -11.83
C GLU A 545 35.67 4.71 -12.03
N MET A 546 35.35 3.45 -12.39
CA MET A 546 33.96 3.01 -12.58
C MET A 546 33.16 3.11 -11.28
N GLU A 547 33.73 2.68 -10.15
CA GLU A 547 33.05 2.76 -8.85
C GLU A 547 32.80 4.20 -8.41
N GLN A 548 33.77 5.10 -8.63
CA GLN A 548 33.62 6.52 -8.35
C GLN A 548 32.59 7.17 -9.26
N ALA A 549 32.56 6.84 -10.55
CA ALA A 549 31.55 7.33 -11.48
C ALA A 549 30.13 6.93 -11.05
N VAL A 550 29.95 5.66 -10.66
CA VAL A 550 28.66 5.16 -10.14
C VAL A 550 28.25 5.89 -8.86
N LEU A 551 29.18 6.07 -7.92
CA LEU A 551 28.92 6.80 -6.69
C LEU A 551 28.57 8.27 -6.96
N ARG A 552 29.25 8.95 -7.89
CA ARG A 552 28.93 10.34 -8.28
C ARG A 552 27.54 10.46 -8.88
N GLY A 553 27.20 9.59 -9.83
CA GLY A 553 25.86 9.57 -10.45
C GLY A 553 24.74 9.35 -9.44
N THR A 554 25.00 8.55 -8.40
CA THR A 554 24.02 8.32 -7.31
C THR A 554 23.99 9.51 -6.32
N ALA A 555 25.16 10.02 -5.92
CA ALA A 555 25.31 11.06 -4.91
C ALA A 555 24.85 12.45 -5.36
N HIS A 556 24.92 12.76 -6.66
CA HIS A 556 24.41 14.02 -7.21
C HIS A 556 22.90 14.22 -6.95
N LYS A 557 22.17 13.14 -6.60
CA LYS A 557 20.75 13.20 -6.21
C LYS A 557 20.48 12.90 -4.74
N THR A 558 21.32 12.12 -4.05
CA THR A 558 21.17 11.95 -2.58
C THR A 558 21.69 13.14 -1.77
N CYS A 559 22.47 14.04 -2.38
CA CYS A 559 23.13 15.15 -1.68
C CYS A 559 22.31 16.45 -1.63
N ARG A 560 21.12 16.42 -1.03
CA ARG A 560 20.67 17.51 -0.14
C ARG A 560 19.94 17.04 1.13
N ASN A 561 20.01 15.76 1.49
CA ASN A 561 19.79 15.32 2.88
C ASN A 561 21.00 15.58 3.79
N LYS A 562 21.61 16.78 3.69
CA LYS A 562 22.66 17.24 4.61
C LYS A 562 22.03 17.90 5.84
N ARG A 563 21.37 17.09 6.67
CA ARG A 563 21.36 17.29 8.13
C ARG A 563 20.85 16.08 8.90
N LEU A 564 21.46 14.91 8.70
CA LEU A 564 21.48 13.85 9.73
C LEU A 564 22.93 13.50 10.07
N SER A 565 23.41 14.25 11.07
CA SER A 565 24.58 14.03 11.91
C SER A 565 25.92 13.72 11.23
N LYS A 566 26.79 14.74 11.15
CA LYS A 566 28.21 14.54 11.50
C LYS A 566 28.28 14.19 12.99
N GLY A 567 28.05 12.92 13.30
CA GLY A 567 28.32 12.29 14.59
C GLY A 567 29.41 11.26 14.40
N LYS A 568 30.42 11.31 15.26
CA LYS A 568 31.67 10.52 15.30
C LYS A 568 31.56 9.08 14.76
N LYS A 569 32.62 8.66 14.05
CA LYS A 569 32.93 7.27 13.66
C LYS A 569 32.62 6.30 14.81
N GLY A 570 31.47 5.64 14.73
CA GLY A 570 31.08 4.52 15.58
C GLY A 570 31.05 3.24 14.75
N LEU A 571 31.76 2.21 15.23
CA LEU A 571 31.83 0.86 14.67
C LEU A 571 30.44 0.38 14.19
N LYS A 572 30.31 0.00 12.92
CA LYS A 572 29.06 -0.53 12.35
C LYS A 572 28.64 -1.80 13.12
N LYS A 573 27.64 -1.70 14.00
CA LYS A 573 27.00 -2.88 14.60
C LYS A 573 26.30 -3.67 13.50
N ARG A 574 26.61 -4.97 13.41
CA ARG A 574 25.95 -5.91 12.50
C ARG A 574 24.43 -5.85 12.71
N ALA A 575 23.67 -5.92 11.62
CA ALA A 575 22.22 -5.97 11.66
C ALA A 575 21.79 -7.24 12.42
N GLN A 576 21.37 -7.07 13.66
CA GLN A 576 20.88 -8.13 14.53
C GLN A 576 19.35 -8.19 14.39
N ASP A 577 18.79 -9.39 14.26
CA ASP A 577 17.36 -9.62 14.13
C ASP A 577 16.59 -8.95 15.29
N PRO A 578 15.63 -8.05 15.01
CA PRO A 578 14.80 -7.39 16.02
C PRO A 578 14.11 -8.33 17.02
N PHE A 579 13.84 -9.60 16.65
CA PHE A 579 13.19 -10.56 17.54
C PHE A 579 14.11 -11.12 18.64
N THR A 580 15.42 -11.18 18.40
CA THR A 580 16.38 -11.66 19.42
C THR A 580 16.43 -10.77 20.68
N ARG A 581 15.94 -9.53 20.57
CA ARG A 581 15.88 -8.58 21.69
C ARG A 581 14.61 -8.70 22.51
N LYS A 582 13.65 -9.56 22.15
CA LYS A 582 12.33 -9.63 22.79
C LYS A 582 12.20 -10.88 23.67
N ASP A 583 11.56 -10.71 24.82
CA ASP A 583 11.15 -11.79 25.73
C ASP A 583 9.62 -11.89 25.82
N TRP A 584 9.14 -13.11 26.07
CA TRP A 584 7.72 -13.45 26.17
C TRP A 584 7.28 -13.58 27.63
N TYR A 585 6.18 -12.91 27.96
CA TYR A 585 5.54 -12.91 29.27
C TYR A 585 4.11 -13.46 29.17
N SER A 586 3.71 -14.31 30.11
CA SER A 586 2.38 -14.92 30.19
C SER A 586 1.42 -14.03 30.96
N ILE A 587 0.18 -13.88 30.49
CA ILE A 587 -0.84 -13.06 31.15
C ILE A 587 -1.69 -13.96 32.07
N LYS A 588 -1.71 -13.67 33.38
CA LYS A 588 -2.53 -14.37 34.39
C LYS A 588 -3.83 -13.60 34.67
N ALA A 589 -4.97 -14.29 34.66
CA ALA A 589 -6.29 -13.73 34.99
C ALA A 589 -6.65 -13.89 36.49
N PRO A 590 -7.43 -12.95 37.07
CA PRO A 590 -7.89 -13.02 38.48
C PRO A 590 -8.74 -14.26 38.81
N SER A 591 -8.89 -14.57 40.12
CA SER A 591 -9.57 -15.77 40.64
C SER A 591 -11.08 -15.74 40.45
N THR A 592 -11.59 -14.57 40.13
CA THR A 592 -13.00 -14.36 39.77
C THR A 592 -13.41 -15.09 38.49
N PHE A 593 -12.46 -15.63 37.72
CA PHE A 593 -12.72 -16.39 36.49
C PHE A 593 -12.35 -17.87 36.71
N ASN A 594 -13.23 -18.78 36.28
CA ASN A 594 -13.18 -20.21 36.62
C ASN A 594 -11.97 -20.97 36.05
N GLN A 595 -11.23 -20.44 35.06
CA GLN A 595 -10.13 -21.16 34.42
C GLN A 595 -8.76 -20.62 34.85
N ARG A 596 -8.08 -21.40 35.69
CA ARG A 596 -6.71 -21.14 36.17
C ARG A 596 -5.72 -22.25 35.89
N GLU A 597 -6.21 -23.48 35.79
CA GLU A 597 -5.44 -24.71 35.63
C GLU A 597 -6.20 -25.49 34.55
N TYR A 598 -5.71 -25.80 33.35
CA TYR A 598 -4.68 -26.81 33.15
C TYR A 598 -4.29 -26.93 31.65
N VAL A 599 -4.47 -25.89 30.83
CA VAL A 599 -3.99 -25.88 29.43
C VAL A 599 -3.40 -24.51 29.14
N GLU A 600 -2.13 -24.47 28.75
CA GLU A 600 -1.33 -23.26 28.50
C GLU A 600 -2.15 -22.02 28.05
N TRP A 601 -2.24 -21.04 28.95
CA TRP A 601 -2.22 -19.59 28.65
C TRP A 601 -3.16 -19.08 27.54
N ARG A 602 -4.48 -19.37 27.64
CA ARG A 602 -5.48 -18.90 26.66
C ARG A 602 -5.67 -17.38 26.56
N VAL A 603 -5.35 -16.62 27.61
CA VAL A 603 -5.40 -15.13 27.56
C VAL A 603 -4.30 -14.56 26.65
N GLY A 604 -3.23 -15.32 26.42
CA GLY A 604 -2.14 -14.99 25.50
C GLY A 604 -0.81 -14.64 26.18
N LYS A 605 0.23 -14.53 25.35
CA LYS A 605 1.58 -14.10 25.75
C LYS A 605 1.85 -12.70 25.16
N THR A 606 2.50 -11.82 25.93
CA THR A 606 2.90 -10.48 25.48
C THR A 606 4.41 -10.39 25.34
N LEU A 607 4.88 -9.63 24.35
CA LEU A 607 6.30 -9.45 24.07
C LEU A 607 6.78 -8.06 24.50
N VAL A 608 7.99 -8.01 25.05
CA VAL A 608 8.69 -6.78 25.44
C VAL A 608 10.17 -6.93 25.15
N ASN A 609 10.84 -5.81 24.85
CA ASN A 609 12.29 -5.83 24.72
C ASN A 609 12.94 -6.18 26.06
N ARG A 610 14.01 -6.97 26.00
CA ARG A 610 14.88 -7.25 27.14
C ARG A 610 15.31 -5.96 27.83
N THR A 611 15.37 -6.02 29.15
CA THR A 611 15.90 -4.94 29.97
C THR A 611 17.30 -4.56 29.46
N THR A 612 17.44 -3.33 29.00
CA THR A 612 18.69 -2.82 28.43
C THR A 612 18.96 -1.42 28.99
N GLY A 613 20.04 -1.30 29.76
CA GLY A 613 20.38 -0.05 30.46
C GLY A 613 19.27 0.37 31.43
N LEU A 614 18.84 1.63 31.32
CA LEU A 614 17.82 2.25 32.18
C LEU A 614 16.37 1.87 31.81
N LYS A 615 16.15 1.10 30.72
CA LYS A 615 14.79 0.69 30.30
C LYS A 615 14.49 -0.70 30.81
N ASN A 616 13.65 -0.78 31.84
CA ASN A 616 13.21 -2.04 32.44
C ASN A 616 12.03 -2.65 31.66
N ALA A 617 12.06 -3.96 31.43
CA ALA A 617 10.96 -4.70 30.82
C ALA A 617 9.67 -4.62 31.67
N ASN A 618 9.81 -4.61 33.00
CA ASN A 618 8.68 -4.53 33.92
C ASN A 618 7.89 -3.22 33.77
N ASP A 619 8.57 -2.09 33.65
CA ASP A 619 7.91 -0.78 33.50
C ASP A 619 7.15 -0.66 32.18
N ALA A 620 7.64 -1.35 31.13
CA ALA A 620 6.97 -1.39 29.83
C ALA A 620 5.75 -2.33 29.82
N LEU A 621 5.65 -3.27 30.77
CA LEU A 621 4.53 -4.20 30.94
C LEU A 621 3.44 -3.62 31.85
N LYS A 622 3.83 -2.95 32.94
CA LYS A 622 2.91 -2.33 33.89
C LYS A 622 2.02 -1.29 33.18
N GLY A 623 0.74 -1.30 33.48
CA GLY A 623 -0.26 -0.39 32.88
C GLY A 623 -0.77 -0.80 31.50
N ARG A 624 -0.29 -1.90 30.90
CA ARG A 624 -0.89 -2.43 29.66
C ARG A 624 -2.31 -2.93 29.93
N ILE A 625 -3.22 -2.64 29.00
CA ILE A 625 -4.61 -3.08 29.06
C ILE A 625 -4.82 -4.10 27.95
N PHE A 626 -5.21 -5.31 28.33
CA PHE A 626 -5.58 -6.39 27.43
C PHE A 626 -7.09 -6.49 27.32
N GLU A 627 -7.59 -6.65 26.10
CA GLU A 627 -9.01 -6.88 25.83
C GLU A 627 -9.21 -8.36 25.49
N VAL A 628 -9.99 -9.05 26.31
CA VAL A 628 -10.20 -10.50 26.25
C VAL A 628 -11.70 -10.78 26.21
N SER A 629 -12.11 -11.82 25.48
CA SER A 629 -13.50 -12.28 25.50
C SER A 629 -13.80 -13.00 26.81
N LEU A 630 -14.98 -12.81 27.39
CA LEU A 630 -15.39 -13.55 28.58
C LEU A 630 -15.48 -15.06 28.31
N ALA A 631 -15.84 -15.46 27.08
CA ALA A 631 -15.84 -16.87 26.69
C ALA A 631 -14.46 -17.51 26.75
N ASP A 632 -13.40 -16.75 26.46
CA ASP A 632 -12.02 -17.26 26.54
C ASP A 632 -11.56 -17.40 28.00
N LEU A 633 -12.24 -16.75 28.96
CA LEU A 633 -11.93 -16.77 30.40
C LEU A 633 -12.75 -17.81 31.19
N GLN A 634 -13.92 -18.20 30.68
CA GLN A 634 -14.86 -19.08 31.39
C GLN A 634 -15.24 -20.34 30.60
N SER A 635 -14.75 -20.48 29.36
CA SER A 635 -15.17 -21.51 28.39
C SER A 635 -16.68 -21.58 28.15
N ASP A 636 -17.38 -20.47 28.40
CA ASP A 636 -18.80 -20.34 28.12
C ASP A 636 -18.99 -19.47 26.88
N GLU A 637 -19.37 -20.11 25.78
CA GLU A 637 -19.53 -19.48 24.48
C GLU A 637 -20.73 -18.53 24.40
N ASP A 638 -21.73 -18.67 25.27
CA ASP A 638 -22.91 -17.79 25.28
C ASP A 638 -22.56 -16.35 25.69
N HIS A 639 -21.48 -16.19 26.45
CA HIS A 639 -21.00 -14.91 26.94
C HIS A 639 -19.91 -14.27 26.06
N ALA A 640 -19.65 -14.81 24.89
CA ALA A 640 -18.59 -14.36 23.98
C ALA A 640 -18.80 -12.92 23.43
N PHE A 641 -20.01 -12.36 23.53
CA PHE A 641 -20.28 -10.97 23.17
C PHE A 641 -19.71 -9.93 24.15
N ARG A 642 -19.16 -10.35 25.29
CA ARG A 642 -18.62 -9.47 26.35
C ARG A 642 -17.10 -9.40 26.28
N LYS A 643 -16.59 -8.18 26.19
CA LYS A 643 -15.16 -7.85 26.19
C LYS A 643 -14.77 -7.37 27.58
N VAL A 644 -13.90 -8.12 28.23
CA VAL A 644 -13.30 -7.76 29.53
C VAL A 644 -11.95 -7.09 29.28
N LYS A 645 -11.70 -5.97 29.96
CA LYS A 645 -10.42 -5.27 29.94
C LYS A 645 -9.66 -5.56 31.22
N LEU A 646 -8.49 -6.17 31.07
CA LEU A 646 -7.60 -6.53 32.16
C LEU A 646 -6.36 -5.66 32.10
N ARG A 647 -6.03 -4.96 33.18
CA ARG A 647 -4.82 -4.13 33.28
C ARG A 647 -3.72 -4.94 33.99
N VAL A 648 -2.49 -4.88 33.50
CA VAL A 648 -1.33 -5.41 34.22
C VAL A 648 -0.94 -4.42 35.32
N ASP A 649 -1.03 -4.85 36.56
CA ASP A 649 -0.60 -4.03 37.69
C ASP A 649 0.81 -4.43 38.15
N GLU A 650 1.13 -5.74 38.19
CA GLU A 650 2.45 -6.25 38.59
C GLU A 650 2.95 -7.40 37.69
N VAL A 651 4.26 -7.61 37.67
CA VAL A 651 4.91 -8.71 36.93
C VAL A 651 5.78 -9.53 37.89
N GLN A 652 5.50 -10.82 37.99
CA GLN A 652 6.30 -11.78 38.77
C GLN A 652 7.02 -12.74 37.83
N GLY A 653 8.34 -12.63 37.74
CA GLY A 653 9.13 -13.43 36.81
C GLY A 653 8.67 -13.21 35.37
N LYS A 654 8.08 -14.24 34.75
CA LYS A 654 7.49 -14.17 33.40
C LYS A 654 5.96 -14.02 33.40
N ASN A 655 5.33 -13.93 34.55
CA ASN A 655 3.88 -13.85 34.69
C ASN A 655 3.44 -12.41 34.96
N CYS A 656 2.52 -11.89 34.14
CA CYS A 656 1.87 -10.61 34.34
C CYS A 656 0.58 -10.83 35.14
N LEU A 657 0.54 -10.31 36.37
CA LEU A 657 -0.66 -10.30 37.20
C LEU A 657 -1.58 -9.18 36.75
N THR A 658 -2.82 -9.54 36.41
CA THR A 658 -3.80 -8.58 35.92
C THR A 658 -4.93 -8.31 36.91
N ASN A 659 -5.54 -7.14 36.77
CA ASN A 659 -6.70 -6.68 37.53
C ASN A 659 -7.80 -6.20 36.57
N PHE A 660 -9.05 -6.21 37.02
CA PHE A 660 -10.20 -5.78 36.23
C PHE A 660 -10.19 -4.26 36.01
N HIS A 661 -10.19 -3.83 34.75
CA HIS A 661 -10.18 -2.41 34.37
C HIS A 661 -11.50 -1.95 33.73
N GLY A 662 -12.25 -2.84 33.10
CA GLY A 662 -13.53 -2.49 32.51
C GLY A 662 -14.18 -3.61 31.72
N LEU A 663 -15.40 -3.34 31.28
CA LEU A 663 -16.21 -4.27 30.50
C LEU A 663 -16.92 -3.49 29.39
N ASP A 664 -16.98 -4.05 28.19
CA ASP A 664 -17.73 -3.49 27.06
C ASP A 664 -18.40 -4.61 26.26
N PHE A 665 -19.41 -4.25 25.48
CA PHE A 665 -20.05 -5.18 24.55
C PHE A 665 -19.35 -5.13 23.19
N THR A 666 -19.37 -6.25 22.49
CA THR A 666 -19.01 -6.29 21.06
C THR A 666 -19.96 -5.39 20.26
N SER A 667 -19.43 -4.74 19.22
CA SER A 667 -20.27 -3.93 18.31
C SER A 667 -21.39 -4.75 17.67
N ASP A 668 -21.14 -6.06 17.53
CA ASP A 668 -22.01 -6.99 16.83
C ASP A 668 -23.31 -7.19 17.63
N LYS A 669 -23.16 -7.49 18.93
CA LYS A 669 -24.28 -7.59 19.87
C LYS A 669 -25.01 -6.25 20.07
N LEU A 670 -24.29 -5.13 20.12
CA LEU A 670 -24.95 -3.82 20.28
C LEU A 670 -25.91 -3.50 19.14
N ARG A 671 -25.51 -3.78 17.90
CA ARG A 671 -26.37 -3.55 16.74
C ARG A 671 -27.48 -4.58 16.64
N SER A 672 -27.27 -5.83 17.05
CA SER A 672 -28.32 -6.86 17.05
C SER A 672 -29.46 -6.55 18.04
N LEU A 673 -29.17 -5.81 19.10
CA LEU A 673 -30.15 -5.39 20.10
C LEU A 673 -31.07 -4.26 19.61
N VAL A 674 -30.61 -3.43 18.66
CA VAL A 674 -31.39 -2.32 18.11
C VAL A 674 -32.35 -2.84 17.04
N ARG A 675 -33.59 -3.11 17.45
CA ARG A 675 -34.71 -3.51 16.57
C ARG A 675 -35.76 -2.40 16.45
N LYS A 676 -36.56 -2.46 15.38
CA LYS A 676 -37.74 -1.60 15.20
C LYS A 676 -38.82 -1.95 16.26
N TRP A 677 -39.73 -1.02 16.52
CA TRP A 677 -40.96 -1.23 17.34
C TRP A 677 -40.77 -1.41 18.85
N GLN A 678 -39.59 -1.10 19.39
CA GLN A 678 -39.30 -1.11 20.82
C GLN A 678 -38.55 0.17 21.24
N THR A 679 -38.62 0.55 22.50
CA THR A 679 -37.90 1.69 23.06
C THR A 679 -36.60 1.21 23.73
N LEU A 680 -35.49 1.88 23.41
CA LEU A 680 -34.21 1.74 24.11
C LEU A 680 -34.21 2.64 25.36
N ILE A 681 -33.98 2.05 26.53
CA ILE A 681 -33.84 2.77 27.79
C ILE A 681 -32.40 2.65 28.27
N GLU A 682 -31.69 3.77 28.29
CA GLU A 682 -30.32 3.86 28.81
C GLU A 682 -30.28 4.52 30.18
N ALA A 683 -29.41 4.03 31.08
CA ALA A 683 -29.12 4.63 32.38
C ALA A 683 -27.61 4.60 32.65
N ASN A 684 -27.08 5.65 33.26
CA ASN A 684 -25.68 5.78 33.62
C ASN A 684 -25.52 6.15 35.10
N VAL A 685 -24.67 5.42 35.80
CA VAL A 685 -24.47 5.59 37.26
C VAL A 685 -22.98 5.63 37.54
N THR A 686 -22.55 6.57 38.39
CA THR A 686 -21.18 6.62 38.89
C THR A 686 -21.21 6.17 40.36
N VAL A 687 -20.53 5.05 40.66
CA VAL A 687 -20.56 4.40 41.97
C VAL A 687 -19.14 4.29 42.53
N LYS A 688 -19.02 4.43 43.85
CA LYS A 688 -17.82 4.13 44.61
C LYS A 688 -18.00 2.77 45.28
N THR A 689 -17.12 1.81 45.01
CA THR A 689 -17.14 0.50 45.67
C THR A 689 -16.54 0.60 47.08
N THR A 690 -16.63 -0.47 47.86
CA THR A 690 -16.01 -0.57 49.20
C THR A 690 -14.49 -0.37 49.16
N ASP A 691 -13.84 -0.84 48.10
CA ASP A 691 -12.38 -0.75 47.93
C ASP A 691 -11.94 0.59 47.30
N ASP A 692 -12.77 1.63 47.42
CA ASP A 692 -12.51 2.98 46.92
C ASP A 692 -12.33 3.12 45.38
N TYR A 693 -12.73 2.13 44.59
CA TYR A 693 -12.78 2.27 43.12
C TYR A 693 -13.97 3.14 42.70
N LEU A 694 -13.71 4.12 41.84
CA LEU A 694 -14.76 4.89 41.19
C LEU A 694 -15.06 4.30 39.82
N LEU A 695 -16.25 3.71 39.68
CA LEU A 695 -16.73 3.07 38.45
C LEU A 695 -17.89 3.85 37.85
N ARG A 696 -17.95 3.90 36.52
CA ARG A 696 -19.13 4.34 35.78
C ARG A 696 -19.74 3.17 35.03
N LEU A 697 -20.97 2.82 35.43
CA LEU A 697 -21.77 1.74 34.89
C LEU A 697 -22.79 2.31 33.90
N PHE A 698 -22.88 1.71 32.72
CA PHE A 698 -23.89 2.01 31.70
C PHE A 698 -24.79 0.80 31.54
N ALA A 699 -26.07 0.97 31.83
CA ALA A 699 -27.08 -0.06 31.67
C ALA A 699 -28.01 0.28 30.49
N ILE A 700 -28.41 -0.76 29.77
CA ILE A 700 -29.37 -0.70 28.67
C ILE A 700 -30.51 -1.69 28.95
N ALA A 701 -31.71 -1.32 28.54
CA ALA A 701 -32.89 -2.18 28.58
C ALA A 701 -33.78 -1.89 27.37
N PHE A 702 -34.52 -2.91 26.93
CA PHE A 702 -35.50 -2.79 25.86
C PHE A 702 -36.89 -3.12 26.38
N THR A 703 -37.90 -2.46 25.83
CA THR A 703 -39.30 -2.77 26.14
C THR A 703 -39.70 -4.12 25.54
N LYS A 704 -40.47 -4.90 26.30
CA LYS A 704 -41.03 -6.20 25.87
C LYS A 704 -42.52 -6.04 25.58
N ARG A 705 -43.03 -6.81 24.62
CA ARG A 705 -44.47 -6.85 24.32
C ARG A 705 -45.22 -7.56 25.44
N ARG A 706 -46.37 -7.01 25.85
CA ARG A 706 -47.29 -7.73 26.76
C ARG A 706 -48.04 -8.81 25.97
N PRO A 707 -48.28 -10.01 26.55
CA PRO A 707 -48.99 -11.08 25.85
C PRO A 707 -50.33 -10.64 25.23
N ASN A 708 -51.10 -9.79 25.93
CA ASN A 708 -52.43 -9.34 25.50
C ASN A 708 -52.41 -8.06 24.64
N GLN A 709 -51.25 -7.65 24.13
CA GLN A 709 -51.11 -6.39 23.40
C GLN A 709 -51.41 -6.56 21.91
N ILE A 710 -52.46 -5.90 21.42
CA ILE A 710 -52.87 -5.92 20.00
C ILE A 710 -51.85 -5.21 19.11
N LYS A 711 -51.33 -4.06 19.54
CA LYS A 711 -50.35 -3.28 18.76
C LYS A 711 -49.01 -4.01 18.66
N LYS A 712 -48.43 -4.03 17.45
CA LYS A 712 -47.07 -4.54 17.20
C LYS A 712 -45.98 -3.67 17.86
N THR A 713 -46.26 -2.38 18.11
CA THR A 713 -45.32 -1.42 18.70
C THR A 713 -45.36 -1.41 20.22
N THR A 714 -44.17 -1.39 20.83
CA THR A 714 -43.95 -1.42 22.30
C THR A 714 -43.21 -0.17 22.76
N TYR A 715 -43.70 1.00 22.38
CA TYR A 715 -43.08 2.26 22.79
C TYR A 715 -43.53 2.68 24.19
N ALA A 716 -42.58 2.87 25.10
CA ALA A 716 -42.85 3.37 26.44
C ALA A 716 -43.03 4.89 26.43
N ALA A 717 -43.95 5.39 27.27
CA ALA A 717 -44.14 6.83 27.43
C ALA A 717 -42.95 7.48 28.15
N SER A 718 -42.71 8.77 27.92
CA SER A 718 -41.61 9.52 28.54
C SER A 718 -41.62 9.46 30.08
N SER A 719 -42.80 9.43 30.71
CA SER A 719 -42.97 9.27 32.16
C SER A 719 -42.51 7.88 32.64
N GLN A 720 -42.88 6.82 31.92
CA GLN A 720 -42.49 5.44 32.20
C GLN A 720 -40.97 5.25 32.04
N ILE A 721 -40.38 5.83 30.99
CA ILE A 721 -38.92 5.80 30.77
C ILE A 721 -38.18 6.45 31.96
N ARG A 722 -38.66 7.60 32.46
CA ARG A 722 -38.07 8.26 33.63
C ARG A 722 -38.20 7.41 34.89
N ALA A 723 -39.35 6.78 35.13
CA ALA A 723 -39.57 5.90 36.28
C ALA A 723 -38.66 4.66 36.24
N ILE A 724 -38.51 4.04 35.06
CA ILE A 724 -37.61 2.90 34.86
C ILE A 724 -36.15 3.31 35.08
N ARG A 725 -35.70 4.44 34.52
CA ARG A 725 -34.33 4.95 34.74
C ARG A 725 -34.03 5.21 36.21
N LYS A 726 -35.01 5.73 36.96
CA LYS A 726 -34.87 5.94 38.41
C LYS A 726 -34.66 4.62 39.15
N LYS A 727 -35.49 3.60 38.89
CA LYS A 727 -35.33 2.26 39.48
C LYS A 727 -34.02 1.59 39.09
N MET A 728 -33.62 1.67 37.81
CA MET A 728 -32.33 1.14 37.33
C MET A 728 -31.16 1.78 38.09
N THR A 729 -31.19 3.11 38.23
CA THR A 729 -30.10 3.85 38.90
C THR A 729 -30.01 3.47 40.38
N GLU A 730 -31.15 3.34 41.05
CA GLU A 730 -31.22 2.97 42.46
C GLU A 730 -30.68 1.55 42.72
N ILE A 731 -31.09 0.56 41.92
CA ILE A 731 -30.63 -0.84 42.06
C ILE A 731 -29.13 -0.94 41.79
N ILE A 732 -28.66 -0.31 40.70
CA ILE A 732 -27.23 -0.31 40.35
C ILE A 732 -26.40 0.34 41.46
N GLN A 733 -26.86 1.48 42.02
CA GLN A 733 -26.18 2.15 43.12
C GLN A 733 -26.12 1.26 44.36
N ARG A 734 -27.23 0.63 44.75
CA ARG A 734 -27.33 -0.23 45.92
C ARG A 734 -26.40 -1.45 45.84
N GLU A 735 -26.42 -2.14 44.71
CA GLU A 735 -25.61 -3.36 44.49
C GLU A 735 -24.11 -3.06 44.33
N ALA A 736 -23.75 -1.96 43.67
CA ALA A 736 -22.34 -1.64 43.44
C ALA A 736 -21.65 -0.95 44.62
N THR A 737 -22.40 -0.30 45.53
CA THR A 737 -21.82 0.32 46.74
C THR A 737 -21.51 -0.73 47.82
N THR A 738 -22.25 -1.84 47.85
CA THR A 738 -22.12 -2.89 48.88
C THR A 738 -21.03 -3.93 48.59
N CYS A 739 -20.49 -3.95 47.37
CA CYS A 739 -19.53 -4.97 46.94
C CYS A 739 -18.12 -4.43 46.74
N THR A 740 -17.14 -5.32 46.95
CA THR A 740 -15.76 -5.15 46.46
C THR A 740 -15.70 -5.21 44.93
N LEU A 741 -14.61 -4.76 44.31
CA LEU A 741 -14.45 -4.82 42.86
C LEU A 741 -14.54 -6.27 42.35
N ALA A 742 -13.91 -7.22 43.05
CA ALA A 742 -13.92 -8.63 42.69
C ALA A 742 -15.31 -9.26 42.78
N GLN A 743 -16.05 -8.97 43.86
CA GLN A 743 -17.44 -9.42 44.02
C GLN A 743 -18.36 -8.79 42.97
N LEU A 744 -18.14 -7.51 42.64
CA LEU A 744 -18.90 -6.83 41.60
C LEU A 744 -18.64 -7.48 40.23
N THR A 745 -17.39 -7.79 39.88
CA THR A 745 -17.06 -8.54 38.66
C THR A 745 -17.75 -9.91 38.65
N GLY A 746 -17.76 -10.62 39.77
CA GLY A 746 -18.49 -11.87 39.95
C GLY A 746 -20.00 -11.75 39.77
N LYS A 747 -20.62 -10.60 40.13
CA LYS A 747 -22.06 -10.31 39.91
C LYS A 747 -22.38 -9.87 38.47
N LEU A 748 -21.44 -9.23 37.79
CA LEU A 748 -21.60 -8.77 36.40
C LEU A 748 -21.66 -9.93 35.40
N ILE A 749 -20.92 -11.01 35.67
CA ILE A 749 -20.82 -12.20 34.81
C ILE A 749 -22.19 -12.91 34.66
N PRO A 750 -22.89 -13.36 35.71
CA PRO A 750 -24.20 -14.01 35.64
C PRO A 750 -25.40 -13.05 35.49
N GLU A 751 -25.18 -11.74 35.26
CA GLU A 751 -26.25 -10.74 35.06
C GLU A 751 -27.24 -10.60 36.21
N VAL A 752 -26.81 -10.81 37.45
CA VAL A 752 -27.69 -10.69 38.64
C VAL A 752 -28.38 -9.32 38.69
N ILE A 753 -27.63 -8.26 38.40
CA ILE A 753 -28.15 -6.88 38.39
C ILE A 753 -29.21 -6.70 37.28
N GLY A 754 -29.05 -7.36 36.13
CA GLY A 754 -30.02 -7.28 35.03
C GLY A 754 -31.35 -7.93 35.39
N ARG A 755 -31.30 -9.12 35.98
CA ARG A 755 -32.50 -9.86 36.43
C ARG A 755 -33.25 -9.12 37.53
N GLU A 756 -32.54 -8.51 38.47
CA GLU A 756 -33.16 -7.73 39.55
C GLU A 756 -33.85 -6.47 39.03
N ILE A 757 -33.24 -5.79 38.05
CA ILE A 757 -33.87 -4.66 37.34
C ILE A 757 -35.14 -5.12 36.61
N GLU A 758 -35.10 -6.26 35.91
CA GLU A 758 -36.27 -6.80 35.22
C GLU A 758 -37.42 -7.06 36.19
N LYS A 759 -37.15 -7.76 37.30
CA LYS A 759 -38.15 -8.04 38.35
C LYS A 759 -38.76 -6.77 38.94
N SER A 760 -37.92 -5.77 39.26
CA SER A 760 -38.36 -4.51 39.85
C SER A 760 -39.14 -3.60 38.89
N THR A 761 -39.00 -3.78 37.57
CA THR A 761 -39.61 -2.93 36.54
C THR A 761 -40.87 -3.52 35.91
N GLN A 762 -41.18 -4.81 36.14
CA GLN A 762 -42.38 -5.49 35.65
C GLN A 762 -43.68 -4.72 35.92
N GLY A 763 -43.81 -4.08 37.09
CA GLY A 763 -45.00 -3.29 37.46
C GLY A 763 -45.19 -1.97 36.68
N ILE A 764 -44.14 -1.45 36.04
CA ILE A 764 -44.23 -0.23 35.21
C ILE A 764 -44.44 -0.64 33.75
N TYR A 765 -43.47 -1.38 33.21
CA TYR A 765 -43.47 -1.87 31.84
C TYR A 765 -42.55 -3.10 31.76
N PRO A 766 -42.97 -4.20 31.12
CA PRO A 766 -42.11 -5.38 31.00
C PRO A 766 -40.89 -5.05 30.14
N LEU A 767 -39.70 -5.43 30.62
CA LEU A 767 -38.43 -5.24 29.92
C LEU A 767 -37.90 -6.58 29.39
N GLN A 768 -36.97 -6.49 28.44
CA GLN A 768 -36.18 -7.59 27.92
C GLN A 768 -34.75 -7.11 27.65
N ASN A 769 -33.81 -8.03 27.56
CA ASN A 769 -32.39 -7.75 27.26
C ASN A 769 -31.82 -6.65 28.17
N VAL A 770 -32.04 -6.79 29.48
CA VAL A 770 -31.55 -5.85 30.49
C VAL A 770 -30.11 -6.18 30.83
N HIS A 771 -29.17 -5.33 30.37
CA HIS A 771 -27.75 -5.60 30.49
C HIS A 771 -26.97 -4.39 30.98
N ILE A 772 -25.88 -4.64 31.72
CA ILE A 772 -24.83 -3.65 31.92
C ILE A 772 -23.94 -3.68 30.68
N ARG A 773 -24.17 -2.71 29.79
CA ARG A 773 -23.48 -2.56 28.51
C ARG A 773 -21.99 -2.28 28.68
N LYS A 774 -21.65 -1.39 29.61
CA LYS A 774 -20.29 -0.87 29.75
C LYS A 774 -19.95 -0.51 31.18
N VAL A 775 -18.73 -0.85 31.58
CA VAL A 775 -18.13 -0.46 32.85
C VAL A 775 -16.82 0.26 32.56
N LYS A 776 -16.70 1.50 33.07
CA LYS A 776 -15.47 2.30 32.99
C LYS A 776 -14.91 2.52 34.38
N LEU A 777 -13.64 2.18 34.60
CA LEU A 777 -12.87 2.65 35.75
C LEU A 777 -12.53 4.13 35.56
N LEU A 778 -12.95 4.99 36.49
CA LEU A 778 -12.59 6.41 36.49
C LEU A 778 -11.35 6.67 37.34
N LYS A 779 -11.33 6.10 38.55
CA LYS A 779 -10.23 6.25 39.50
C LYS A 779 -9.99 4.94 40.23
N ALA A 780 -8.73 4.54 40.30
CA ALA A 780 -8.26 3.45 41.13
C ALA A 780 -7.72 3.98 42.46
N PRO A 781 -7.83 3.22 43.57
CA PRO A 781 -7.17 3.51 44.83
C PRO A 781 -5.65 3.38 44.69
N LYS A 782 -4.91 3.69 45.77
CA LYS A 782 -3.46 3.44 45.82
C LYS A 782 -3.20 1.95 45.65
N PHE A 783 -2.14 1.62 44.92
CA PHE A 783 -1.76 0.24 44.62
C PHE A 783 -1.42 -0.52 45.91
N ASP A 784 -2.05 -1.68 46.09
CA ASP A 784 -1.80 -2.63 47.18
C ASP A 784 -1.40 -3.99 46.59
N LEU A 785 -0.19 -4.44 46.92
CA LEU A 785 0.36 -5.71 46.46
C LEU A 785 -0.34 -6.90 47.12
N GLY A 786 -0.75 -6.76 48.39
CA GLY A 786 -1.39 -7.85 49.14
C GLY A 786 -2.75 -8.22 48.55
N ALA A 787 -3.58 -7.22 48.24
CA ALA A 787 -4.86 -7.42 47.57
C ALA A 787 -4.71 -8.09 46.19
N LEU A 788 -3.68 -7.73 45.43
CA LEU A 788 -3.43 -8.33 44.11
C LEU A 788 -2.98 -9.80 44.22
N LEU A 789 -2.09 -10.12 45.16
CA LEU A 789 -1.63 -11.49 45.38
C LEU A 789 -2.77 -12.40 45.86
N GLY A 790 -3.63 -11.90 46.76
CA GLY A 790 -4.85 -12.58 47.19
C GLY A 790 -5.83 -12.89 46.04
N LEU A 791 -5.97 -11.97 45.08
CA LEU A 791 -6.75 -12.22 43.86
C LEU A 791 -6.14 -13.30 42.96
N HIS A 792 -4.82 -13.50 43.04
CA HIS A 792 -4.10 -14.52 42.27
C HIS A 792 -3.92 -15.85 43.00
N GLY A 793 -4.27 -15.92 44.29
CA GLY A 793 -4.23 -17.14 45.09
C GLY A 793 -2.81 -17.50 45.57
N GLU A 794 -1.85 -16.61 45.42
CA GLU A 794 -0.49 -16.77 45.95
C GLU A 794 -0.46 -16.16 47.36
N SER A 795 -0.64 -16.98 48.39
CA SER A 795 -0.36 -16.58 49.77
C SER A 795 1.15 -16.42 49.96
N SER A 796 1.56 -15.42 50.74
CA SER A 796 2.94 -15.16 51.17
C SER A 796 3.50 -16.28 52.05
N GLN A 797 3.79 -17.44 51.47
CA GLN A 797 4.62 -18.48 52.07
C GLN A 797 5.79 -18.70 51.14
N ASP A 798 6.90 -18.00 51.43
CA ASP A 798 8.30 -18.41 51.25
C ASP A 798 9.19 -17.17 51.44
N ASP A 799 9.18 -16.63 52.66
CA ASP A 799 10.11 -15.56 53.07
C ASP A 799 11.42 -16.18 53.61
N SER A 800 12.05 -17.03 52.80
CA SER A 800 13.42 -17.48 53.00
C SER A 800 14.23 -17.27 51.73
N GLY A 801 14.45 -16.01 51.38
CA GLY A 801 15.38 -15.62 50.32
C GLY A 801 16.81 -15.98 50.70
N GLN A 802 17.38 -16.98 50.03
CA GLN A 802 18.81 -17.27 50.08
C GLN A 802 19.59 -16.05 49.58
N LYS A 803 20.39 -15.43 50.45
CA LYS A 803 21.34 -14.36 50.09
C LYS A 803 22.32 -14.92 49.06
N VAL A 804 22.19 -14.49 47.81
CA VAL A 804 23.27 -14.64 46.83
C VAL A 804 24.21 -13.46 47.01
N GLU A 805 25.34 -13.67 47.69
CA GLU A 805 26.46 -12.74 47.66
C GLU A 805 26.93 -12.57 46.21
N ARG A 806 26.98 -11.33 45.73
CA ARG A 806 27.67 -10.98 44.48
C ARG A 806 28.89 -10.17 44.86
N ASP A 807 30.05 -10.82 44.84
CA ASP A 807 31.34 -10.16 44.87
C ASP A 807 31.52 -9.35 43.57
N PHE A 808 31.19 -8.07 43.63
CA PHE A 808 31.56 -7.09 42.63
C PHE A 808 32.71 -6.25 43.19
N LYS A 809 33.94 -6.53 42.73
CA LYS A 809 35.13 -5.71 43.01
C LYS A 809 35.20 -4.57 41.99
N GLU A 810 35.03 -3.34 42.45
CA GLU A 810 35.32 -2.13 41.66
C GLU A 810 36.83 -2.08 41.35
N PRO A 811 37.26 -1.87 40.09
CA PRO A 811 38.65 -1.53 39.82
C PRO A 811 38.90 -0.07 40.25
N ALA A 812 40.01 0.13 40.97
CA ALA A 812 40.41 1.43 41.50
C ALA A 812 40.57 2.49 40.38
N PRO A 813 40.22 3.76 40.65
CA PRO A 813 40.42 4.85 39.71
C PRO A 813 41.93 5.11 39.52
N LEU A 814 42.38 5.11 38.26
CA LEU A 814 43.73 5.56 37.91
C LEU A 814 43.82 7.07 38.15
N GLU A 815 44.53 7.47 39.19
CA GLU A 815 45.05 8.83 39.34
C GLU A 815 46.17 9.05 38.31
N SER A 816 45.94 10.05 37.43
CA SER A 816 46.89 10.81 36.60
C SER A 816 48.26 10.20 36.24
N VAL A 817 48.52 10.04 34.92
CA VAL A 817 49.35 10.94 34.06
C VAL A 817 48.89 10.77 32.62
#